data_AF-X6N593-F1
#
_entry.id   AF-X6N593-F1
#
_cell.length_a   1.000
_cell.length_b   1.000
_cell.length_c   1.000
_cell.angle_alpha   90.00
_cell.angle_beta   90.00
_cell.angle_gamma   90.00
#
_symmetry.space_group_name_H-M   'P 1'
#
loop_
_entity.id
_entity.type
_entity.pdbx_description
1 polymer ?
#
loop_
_entity_poly.entity_id
_entity_poly.type
_entity_poly.pdbx_seq_one_letter_code
_entity_poly.pdbx_strand_id
1 'polypeptide(L)'
;MLQNAIMSARSDMPDHRYKSCQEMVAVQGGSSSSDQHAQQHAQQHAQPPLILQLASRLNLENGKHFLYIDKDNTTLQLSGDKVHDYPYGIYLVGKHITITCKDRTLAHLKLRCSHLFIADGTSGIHCNGKGYSSQTGPGRGLPVSSQRFSSGGSYATKGRGDCSGSIYGEKTLLQGLHFGSGGGHSNGHKPRPPKVKNVVAANLDTAFATHFLRSHDDVDELQNRNHNNNNNNNNNNNNNNNNAHDDKDEKQNDTIQRIEEEHDQSISAGGRGGGIIEIVIMCHMVNHGQIQCNGEPADDEGGSGSGGSILVHFHPRVPDSDSDSDSDSNPEQQQKHQQHEHVIGTLECVGGHGNFGTNNGGDGIIAIHGPPFSTQQLSSIRPTPYVGTQAVPRPMEWTQEMMKIHCSSVNCFQMVNVLSEMKTLKNGRDYLLVRDNNVTITFTGVRWNSYPFGVYLLGNNITINMESKPCQRLKIKCSHLLIADASCKIDCSGLGHVQETGLGKGCSYNGIGTGAGHASSGEGIVLGFFNRRSGGTTYGEETLIQQIEFGSGGGNSTHRNGGAGGGIIELQVDHQIVNYGKIACNGLKGFQKAGGGSGGSILISVLHASSLIQRFGEIECIGGTSESGGAGGYGRIAICKASTVRNDFIAGKPVPYIRTT
;
A
#
# COMPACT_ATOMS: atom_id res chain seq x y z
N MET A 1 -31.99 22.40 -34.21
CA MET A 1 -32.91 21.26 -33.92
C MET A 1 -32.18 20.02 -33.41
N LEU A 2 -31.03 19.62 -33.98
CA LEU A 2 -30.25 18.45 -33.49
C LEU A 2 -29.63 18.66 -32.08
N GLN A 3 -29.23 19.89 -31.75
CA GLN A 3 -28.70 20.25 -30.42
C GLN A 3 -29.78 20.24 -29.31
N ASN A 4 -31.03 20.60 -29.65
CA ASN A 4 -32.13 20.59 -28.67
C ASN A 4 -32.66 19.16 -28.41
N ALA A 5 -32.55 18.26 -29.39
CA ALA A 5 -32.86 16.84 -29.19
C ALA A 5 -31.83 16.13 -28.28
N ILE A 6 -30.55 16.52 -28.36
CA ILE A 6 -29.49 15.99 -27.49
C ILE A 6 -29.60 16.55 -26.06
N MET A 7 -30.07 17.80 -25.90
CA MET A 7 -30.34 18.36 -24.56
C MET A 7 -31.64 17.81 -23.95
N SER A 8 -32.68 17.57 -24.74
CA SER A 8 -33.94 16.97 -24.26
C SER A 8 -33.81 15.49 -23.90
N ALA A 9 -32.86 14.75 -24.49
CA ALA A 9 -32.57 13.37 -24.10
C ALA A 9 -31.72 13.27 -22.82
N ARG A 10 -31.08 14.37 -22.39
CA ARG A 10 -30.32 14.45 -21.14
C ARG A 10 -31.18 14.80 -19.92
N SER A 11 -32.36 15.40 -20.11
CA SER A 11 -33.23 15.86 -19.01
C SER A 11 -34.12 14.76 -18.39
N ASP A 12 -34.25 13.60 -19.04
CA ASP A 12 -35.20 12.55 -18.60
C ASP A 12 -34.54 11.36 -17.88
N MET A 13 -33.22 11.38 -17.63
CA MET A 13 -32.56 10.30 -16.87
C MET A 13 -32.26 10.73 -15.43
N PRO A 14 -32.79 10.02 -14.41
CA PRO A 14 -32.37 10.25 -13.05
C PRO A 14 -30.89 9.90 -12.94
N ASP A 15 -30.10 10.85 -12.46
CA ASP A 15 -28.68 10.68 -12.26
C ASP A 15 -28.42 9.44 -11.38
N HIS A 16 -27.66 8.47 -11.93
CA HIS A 16 -27.37 7.18 -11.31
C HIS A 16 -26.80 7.31 -9.90
N ARG A 17 -26.21 8.48 -9.57
CA ARG A 17 -25.78 8.79 -8.21
C ARG A 17 -26.96 8.62 -7.25
N TYR A 18 -28.14 9.14 -7.53
CA TYR A 18 -29.27 9.07 -6.60
C TYR A 18 -29.92 7.68 -6.44
N LYS A 19 -29.48 6.68 -7.20
CA LYS A 19 -30.00 5.33 -7.14
C LYS A 19 -29.34 4.49 -6.05
N SER A 20 -30.09 3.58 -5.46
CA SER A 20 -29.58 2.53 -4.57
C SER A 20 -28.91 1.42 -5.38
N CYS A 21 -28.16 0.55 -4.69
CA CYS A 21 -27.52 -0.60 -5.36
C CYS A 21 -28.60 -1.53 -5.93
N GLN A 22 -29.67 -1.75 -5.17
CA GLN A 22 -30.81 -2.58 -5.56
C GLN A 22 -31.53 -2.01 -6.78
N GLU A 23 -31.76 -0.69 -6.85
CA GLU A 23 -32.34 -0.07 -8.05
C GLU A 23 -31.43 -0.21 -9.28
N MET A 24 -30.11 -0.16 -9.10
CA MET A 24 -29.15 -0.31 -10.20
C MET A 24 -29.15 -1.73 -10.80
N VAL A 25 -29.46 -2.74 -9.99
CA VAL A 25 -29.51 -4.15 -10.43
C VAL A 25 -30.92 -4.70 -10.62
N ALA A 26 -31.96 -3.94 -10.29
CA ALA A 26 -33.34 -4.39 -10.39
C ALA A 26 -33.76 -4.62 -11.85
N VAL A 27 -34.41 -5.75 -12.09
CA VAL A 27 -35.13 -6.04 -13.34
C VAL A 27 -36.50 -5.37 -13.23
N GLN A 28 -36.78 -4.34 -14.04
CA GLN A 28 -38.08 -3.69 -14.03
C GLN A 28 -39.08 -4.50 -14.86
N GLY A 29 -40.08 -5.08 -14.19
CA GLY A 29 -41.19 -5.81 -14.80
C GLY A 29 -41.72 -6.92 -13.89
N GLY A 30 -42.75 -6.61 -13.10
CA GLY A 30 -43.42 -7.60 -12.26
C GLY A 30 -44.39 -6.97 -11.27
N SER A 31 -45.58 -6.59 -11.73
CA SER A 31 -46.70 -6.35 -10.83
C SER A 31 -47.01 -7.63 -10.05
N SER A 32 -47.22 -7.50 -8.74
CA SER A 32 -47.79 -8.55 -7.88
C SER A 32 -49.25 -8.82 -8.29
N SER A 33 -49.46 -9.57 -9.36
CA SER A 33 -50.79 -10.10 -9.73
C SER A 33 -50.81 -11.60 -9.45
N SER A 34 -51.92 -12.10 -8.91
CA SER A 34 -52.17 -13.50 -8.64
C SER A 34 -52.48 -14.35 -9.89
N ASP A 35 -52.43 -13.76 -11.09
CA ASP A 35 -52.76 -14.46 -12.34
C ASP A 35 -51.53 -15.11 -12.99
N GLN A 36 -51.57 -16.45 -13.12
CA GLN A 36 -50.50 -17.27 -13.72
C GLN A 36 -50.25 -16.93 -15.21
N HIS A 37 -51.26 -16.45 -15.94
CA HIS A 37 -51.10 -16.02 -17.34
C HIS A 37 -50.36 -14.67 -17.46
N ALA A 38 -50.50 -13.77 -16.48
CA ALA A 38 -49.78 -12.50 -16.46
C ALA A 38 -48.29 -12.69 -16.09
N GLN A 39 -47.96 -13.70 -15.28
CA GLN A 39 -46.58 -14.07 -14.93
C GLN A 39 -45.79 -14.60 -16.14
N GLN A 40 -46.43 -15.40 -17.01
CA GLN A 40 -45.79 -15.89 -18.24
C GLN A 40 -45.57 -14.77 -19.28
N HIS A 41 -46.49 -13.80 -19.38
CA HIS A 41 -46.30 -12.63 -20.25
C HIS A 41 -45.26 -11.63 -19.70
N ALA A 42 -45.14 -11.49 -18.37
CA ALA A 42 -44.14 -10.63 -17.73
C ALA A 42 -42.70 -11.16 -17.87
N GLN A 43 -42.50 -12.48 -17.91
CA GLN A 43 -41.19 -13.09 -18.14
C GLN A 43 -40.63 -12.87 -19.56
N GLN A 44 -41.49 -12.59 -20.55
CA GLN A 44 -41.06 -12.31 -21.93
C GLN A 44 -40.66 -10.84 -22.17
N HIS A 45 -40.92 -9.94 -21.21
CA HIS A 45 -40.64 -8.50 -21.31
C HIS A 45 -39.87 -7.94 -20.09
N ALA A 46 -39.05 -8.76 -19.44
CA ALA A 46 -38.17 -8.30 -18.36
C ALA A 46 -37.12 -7.33 -18.92
N GLN A 47 -37.19 -6.05 -18.53
CA GLN A 47 -36.17 -5.08 -18.90
C GLN A 47 -34.84 -5.43 -18.21
N PRO A 48 -33.69 -5.33 -18.91
CA PRO A 48 -32.40 -5.62 -18.29
C PRO A 48 -32.15 -4.66 -17.11
N PRO A 49 -31.29 -5.04 -16.15
CA PRO A 49 -30.88 -4.18 -15.05
C PRO A 49 -30.54 -2.76 -15.49
N LEU A 50 -30.85 -1.77 -14.65
CA LEU A 50 -30.66 -0.35 -14.97
C LEU A 50 -29.21 -0.04 -15.40
N ILE A 51 -28.21 -0.65 -14.76
CA ILE A 51 -26.81 -0.50 -15.17
C ILE A 51 -26.54 -0.95 -16.62
N LEU A 52 -27.16 -2.03 -17.08
CA LEU A 52 -27.02 -2.53 -18.45
C LEU A 52 -27.79 -1.66 -19.44
N GLN A 53 -28.93 -1.10 -19.03
CA GLN A 53 -29.63 -0.08 -19.81
C GLN A 53 -28.76 1.18 -19.98
N LEU A 54 -28.15 1.67 -18.89
CA LEU A 54 -27.22 2.81 -18.92
C LEU A 54 -26.01 2.52 -19.80
N ALA A 55 -25.46 1.30 -19.73
CA ALA A 55 -24.33 0.90 -20.55
C ALA A 55 -24.63 0.98 -22.05
N SER A 56 -25.80 0.47 -22.47
CA SER A 56 -26.23 0.55 -23.88
C SER A 56 -26.48 2.00 -24.35
N ARG A 57 -27.06 2.85 -23.50
CA ARG A 57 -27.38 4.25 -23.85
C ARG A 57 -26.16 5.17 -23.87
N LEU A 58 -25.20 4.94 -22.98
CA LEU A 58 -24.03 5.79 -22.78
C LEU A 58 -22.74 5.20 -23.39
N ASN A 59 -22.83 4.08 -24.13
CA ASN A 59 -21.67 3.35 -24.68
C ASN A 59 -20.63 2.99 -23.59
N LEU A 60 -21.08 2.46 -22.45
CA LEU A 60 -20.20 2.04 -21.37
C LEU A 60 -19.76 0.59 -21.55
N GLU A 61 -18.46 0.36 -21.40
CA GLU A 61 -17.85 -0.97 -21.43
C GLU A 61 -17.78 -1.62 -20.03
N ASN A 62 -18.28 -2.86 -19.91
CA ASN A 62 -18.11 -3.70 -18.71
C ASN A 62 -16.63 -4.07 -18.53
N GLY A 63 -16.14 -4.04 -17.30
CA GLY A 63 -14.72 -4.23 -16.97
C GLY A 63 -13.86 -2.96 -17.06
N LYS A 64 -14.42 -1.84 -17.56
CA LYS A 64 -13.72 -0.55 -17.66
C LYS A 64 -14.45 0.60 -16.97
N HIS A 65 -15.76 0.74 -17.17
CA HIS A 65 -16.55 1.84 -16.57
C HIS A 65 -17.45 1.36 -15.42
N PHE A 66 -17.90 0.12 -15.51
CA PHE A 66 -18.61 -0.62 -14.46
C PHE A 66 -18.11 -2.06 -14.48
N LEU A 67 -18.37 -2.78 -13.39
CA LEU A 67 -18.15 -4.22 -13.33
C LEU A 67 -19.48 -4.90 -12.99
N TYR A 68 -20.02 -5.69 -13.91
CA TYR A 68 -21.23 -6.47 -13.70
C TYR A 68 -20.94 -7.96 -13.96
N ILE A 69 -21.17 -8.79 -12.95
CA ILE A 69 -20.97 -10.24 -13.00
C ILE A 69 -22.21 -10.93 -12.44
N ASP A 70 -22.94 -11.64 -13.31
CA ASP A 70 -24.13 -12.44 -12.98
C ASP A 70 -23.87 -13.95 -13.07
N LYS A 71 -22.83 -14.36 -13.79
CA LYS A 71 -22.45 -15.76 -13.96
C LYS A 71 -21.90 -16.35 -12.66
N ASP A 72 -22.56 -17.39 -12.17
CA ASP A 72 -22.11 -18.16 -11.01
C ASP A 72 -20.71 -18.79 -11.21
N ASN A 73 -19.99 -19.01 -10.11
CA ASN A 73 -18.65 -19.63 -10.08
C ASN A 73 -17.61 -18.87 -10.89
N THR A 74 -17.67 -17.53 -10.89
CA THR A 74 -16.73 -16.69 -11.64
C THR A 74 -15.62 -16.19 -10.73
N THR A 75 -14.36 -16.42 -11.11
CA THR A 75 -13.18 -15.81 -10.45
C THR A 75 -12.56 -14.76 -11.36
N LEU A 76 -12.50 -13.51 -10.88
CA LEU A 76 -11.84 -12.40 -11.54
C LEU A 76 -10.53 -12.07 -10.83
N GLN A 77 -9.44 -12.03 -11.58
CA GLN A 77 -8.12 -11.64 -11.07
C GLN A 77 -7.74 -10.26 -11.57
N LEU A 78 -7.65 -9.30 -10.65
CA LEU A 78 -7.25 -7.92 -10.91
C LEU A 78 -5.76 -7.72 -10.57
N SER A 79 -5.10 -6.74 -11.20
CA SER A 79 -3.69 -6.45 -10.90
C SER A 79 -3.57 -5.61 -9.61
N GLY A 80 -2.58 -5.89 -8.75
CA GLY A 80 -2.39 -5.18 -7.47
C GLY A 80 -1.54 -3.91 -7.58
N ASP A 81 -1.02 -3.60 -8.77
CA ASP A 81 -0.19 -2.44 -9.07
C ASP A 81 -0.99 -1.21 -9.51
N LYS A 82 -2.30 -1.36 -9.76
CA LYS A 82 -3.18 -0.32 -10.30
C LYS A 82 -4.41 -0.09 -9.44
N VAL A 83 -4.96 1.12 -9.55
CA VAL A 83 -6.29 1.44 -9.02
C VAL A 83 -7.33 1.06 -10.07
N HIS A 84 -8.30 0.24 -9.68
CA HIS A 84 -9.42 -0.14 -10.53
C HIS A 84 -10.60 0.78 -10.24
N ASP A 85 -10.85 1.73 -11.15
CA ASP A 85 -11.89 2.75 -11.03
C ASP A 85 -13.11 2.39 -11.87
N TYR A 86 -14.24 2.16 -11.20
CA TYR A 86 -15.53 1.81 -11.78
C TYR A 86 -16.56 2.91 -11.45
N PRO A 87 -16.57 4.03 -12.20
CA PRO A 87 -17.41 5.19 -11.91
C PRO A 87 -18.91 4.87 -11.85
N TYR A 88 -19.37 3.80 -12.50
CA TYR A 88 -20.78 3.39 -12.49
C TYR A 88 -21.08 2.20 -11.57
N GLY A 89 -20.08 1.68 -10.86
CA GLY A 89 -20.24 0.68 -9.80
C GLY A 89 -19.71 -0.72 -10.13
N ILE A 90 -19.64 -1.54 -9.08
CA ILE A 90 -19.30 -2.96 -9.08
C ILE A 90 -20.52 -3.74 -8.57
N TYR A 91 -20.97 -4.72 -9.34
CA TYR A 91 -22.18 -5.49 -9.10
C TYR A 91 -21.90 -6.98 -9.27
N LEU A 92 -21.82 -7.71 -8.15
CA LEU A 92 -21.67 -9.16 -8.10
C LEU A 92 -23.06 -9.74 -7.78
N VAL A 93 -23.78 -10.16 -8.82
CA VAL A 93 -25.17 -10.60 -8.74
C VAL A 93 -25.29 -12.12 -8.65
N GLY A 94 -24.38 -12.86 -9.30
CA GLY A 94 -24.32 -14.31 -9.21
C GLY A 94 -23.72 -14.84 -7.90
N LYS A 95 -23.70 -16.17 -7.78
CA LYS A 95 -23.20 -16.93 -6.63
C LYS A 95 -21.77 -17.38 -6.84
N HIS A 96 -21.01 -17.56 -5.76
CA HIS A 96 -19.61 -17.99 -5.80
C HIS A 96 -18.74 -17.11 -6.70
N ILE A 97 -19.03 -15.80 -6.76
CA ILE A 97 -18.22 -14.84 -7.50
C ILE A 97 -17.09 -14.34 -6.61
N THR A 98 -15.87 -14.46 -7.10
CA THR A 98 -14.67 -14.09 -6.37
C THR A 98 -13.87 -13.04 -7.14
N ILE A 99 -13.61 -11.89 -6.51
CA ILE A 99 -12.59 -10.95 -6.96
C ILE A 99 -11.33 -11.14 -6.11
N THR A 100 -10.19 -11.38 -6.75
CA THR A 100 -8.90 -11.50 -6.07
C THR A 100 -7.79 -10.81 -6.86
N CYS A 101 -6.61 -10.73 -6.27
CA CYS A 101 -5.44 -10.18 -6.93
C CYS A 101 -4.66 -11.26 -7.71
N LYS A 102 -4.23 -10.92 -8.92
CA LYS A 102 -3.38 -11.75 -9.78
C LYS A 102 -2.00 -11.99 -9.15
N ASP A 103 -1.52 -11.06 -8.32
CA ASP A 103 -0.19 -11.15 -7.73
C ASP A 103 -0.06 -12.38 -6.82
N ARG A 104 1.03 -13.13 -7.00
CA ARG A 104 1.27 -14.38 -6.26
C ARG A 104 1.83 -14.15 -4.85
N THR A 105 2.36 -12.95 -4.58
CA THR A 105 3.10 -12.66 -3.35
C THR A 105 2.50 -11.58 -2.47
N LEU A 106 2.72 -10.31 -2.78
CA LEU A 106 2.23 -9.16 -2.02
C LEU A 106 1.11 -8.49 -2.81
N ALA A 107 -0.14 -8.85 -2.53
CA ALA A 107 -1.29 -8.28 -3.23
C ALA A 107 -1.85 -7.07 -2.53
N HIS A 108 -1.92 -5.95 -3.25
CA HIS A 108 -2.62 -4.75 -2.82
C HIS A 108 -3.74 -4.44 -3.80
N LEU A 109 -4.96 -4.84 -3.48
CA LEU A 109 -6.11 -4.58 -4.32
C LEU A 109 -6.75 -3.22 -3.99
N LYS A 110 -6.74 -2.30 -4.96
CA LYS A 110 -7.32 -0.97 -4.83
C LYS A 110 -8.54 -0.82 -5.73
N LEU A 111 -9.71 -0.67 -5.11
CA LEU A 111 -10.99 -0.52 -5.80
C LEU A 111 -11.59 0.85 -5.51
N ARG A 112 -12.04 1.53 -6.56
CA ARG A 112 -12.81 2.76 -6.45
C ARG A 112 -14.08 2.59 -7.26
N CYS A 113 -15.24 2.85 -6.65
CA CYS A 113 -16.51 2.72 -7.35
C CYS A 113 -17.58 3.67 -6.80
N SER A 114 -18.59 3.97 -7.63
CA SER A 114 -19.79 4.66 -7.13
C SER A 114 -20.62 3.76 -6.24
N HIS A 115 -20.93 2.56 -6.73
CA HIS A 115 -21.72 1.56 -6.04
C HIS A 115 -20.91 0.28 -5.84
N LEU A 116 -21.06 -0.37 -4.69
CA LEU A 116 -20.59 -1.74 -4.47
C LEU A 116 -21.76 -2.60 -4.05
N PHE A 117 -22.10 -3.59 -4.88
CA PHE A 117 -23.18 -4.54 -4.62
C PHE A 117 -22.64 -5.96 -4.66
N ILE A 118 -22.79 -6.70 -3.56
CA ILE A 118 -22.51 -8.13 -3.47
C ILE A 118 -23.79 -8.80 -3.00
N ALA A 119 -24.47 -9.49 -3.91
CA ALA A 119 -25.82 -10.00 -3.70
C ALA A 119 -25.87 -11.24 -2.79
N ASP A 120 -24.88 -12.12 -2.92
CA ASP A 120 -24.89 -13.45 -2.31
C ASP A 120 -23.76 -13.63 -1.28
N GLY A 121 -24.05 -14.35 -0.20
CA GLY A 121 -23.13 -14.63 0.90
C GLY A 121 -21.89 -15.44 0.53
N THR A 122 -21.94 -16.16 -0.59
CA THR A 122 -20.82 -16.97 -1.12
C THR A 122 -19.92 -16.20 -2.07
N SER A 123 -20.31 -14.98 -2.44
CA SER A 123 -19.54 -14.10 -3.31
C SER A 123 -18.72 -13.11 -2.48
N GLY A 124 -17.61 -12.61 -3.02
CA GLY A 124 -16.72 -11.80 -2.22
C GLY A 124 -15.47 -11.27 -2.92
N ILE A 125 -14.71 -10.50 -2.16
CA ILE A 125 -13.43 -9.90 -2.56
C ILE A 125 -12.38 -10.37 -1.56
N HIS A 126 -11.35 -11.10 -1.99
CA HIS A 126 -10.35 -11.60 -1.04
C HIS A 126 -8.89 -11.45 -1.50
N CYS A 127 -8.02 -11.17 -0.53
CA CYS A 127 -6.57 -11.22 -0.64
C CYS A 127 -5.97 -12.14 0.44
N ASN A 128 -6.67 -13.23 0.78
CA ASN A 128 -6.21 -14.24 1.72
C ASN A 128 -4.86 -14.85 1.27
N GLY A 129 -3.89 -14.97 2.19
CA GLY A 129 -2.57 -15.56 1.90
C GLY A 129 -1.67 -14.76 0.95
N LYS A 130 -2.09 -13.54 0.58
CA LYS A 130 -1.37 -12.67 -0.36
C LYS A 130 -0.49 -11.62 0.32
N GLY A 131 0.00 -11.93 1.51
CA GLY A 131 0.98 -11.16 2.27
C GLY A 131 2.36 -11.81 2.23
N TYR A 132 3.17 -11.49 3.24
CA TYR A 132 4.51 -12.03 3.34
C TYR A 132 4.48 -13.56 3.42
N SER A 133 5.42 -14.21 2.72
CA SER A 133 5.60 -15.64 2.82
C SER A 133 6.09 -16.04 4.22
N SER A 134 6.02 -17.32 4.51
CA SER A 134 6.56 -17.92 5.72
C SER A 134 7.99 -17.46 6.06
N GLN A 135 8.27 -17.21 7.34
CA GLN A 135 9.51 -16.59 7.85
C GLN A 135 9.88 -15.22 7.25
N THR A 136 8.94 -14.52 6.61
CA THR A 136 9.18 -13.17 6.08
C THR A 136 8.15 -12.18 6.60
N GLY A 137 8.47 -10.88 6.48
CA GLY A 137 7.66 -9.79 7.01
C GLY A 137 8.16 -9.25 8.36
N PRO A 138 7.75 -8.04 8.76
CA PRO A 138 8.25 -7.35 9.95
C PRO A 138 7.91 -8.03 11.27
N GLY A 139 6.82 -8.80 11.31
CA GLY A 139 6.36 -9.57 12.47
C GLY A 139 6.40 -11.06 12.21
N ARG A 140 7.34 -11.53 11.38
CA ARG A 140 7.50 -12.95 11.07
C ARG A 140 7.59 -13.82 12.32
N GLY A 141 6.96 -14.99 12.29
CA GLY A 141 7.19 -16.02 13.30
C GLY A 141 8.64 -16.51 13.26
N LEU A 142 9.27 -16.65 14.43
CA LEU A 142 10.63 -17.16 14.53
C LEU A 142 10.65 -18.69 14.61
N PRO A 143 11.66 -19.34 14.01
CA PRO A 143 11.92 -20.76 14.21
C PRO A 143 12.45 -20.99 15.64
N VAL A 144 11.94 -22.01 16.33
CA VAL A 144 12.39 -22.35 17.69
C VAL A 144 13.31 -23.58 17.60
N SER A 145 14.55 -23.49 18.08
CA SER A 145 15.50 -24.61 18.05
C SER A 145 15.32 -25.62 19.19
N SER A 146 14.45 -25.32 20.16
CA SER A 146 14.30 -26.08 21.41
C SER A 146 12.85 -26.48 21.75
N GLN A 147 11.88 -26.23 20.87
CA GLN A 147 10.47 -26.61 21.06
C GLN A 147 9.91 -27.26 19.78
N ARG A 148 8.92 -28.17 19.93
CA ARG A 148 8.25 -28.89 18.82
C ARG A 148 7.35 -28.01 17.94
N PHE A 149 7.04 -26.77 18.33
CA PHE A 149 6.03 -25.95 17.65
C PHE A 149 6.58 -24.57 17.26
N SER A 150 6.25 -24.13 16.05
CA SER A 150 6.67 -22.83 15.52
C SER A 150 5.68 -21.72 15.87
N SER A 151 6.16 -20.49 15.85
CA SER A 151 5.35 -19.33 16.27
C SER A 151 4.57 -18.70 15.10
N GLY A 152 3.36 -18.21 15.39
CA GLY A 152 2.56 -17.48 14.41
C GLY A 152 3.16 -16.12 14.04
N GLY A 153 2.90 -15.67 12.81
CA GLY A 153 3.20 -14.30 12.41
C GLY A 153 2.34 -13.29 13.20
N SER A 154 2.87 -12.10 13.44
CA SER A 154 2.18 -11.02 14.16
C SER A 154 1.96 -9.83 13.24
N TYR A 155 0.75 -9.29 13.19
CA TYR A 155 0.44 -7.98 12.63
C TYR A 155 -0.72 -7.44 13.46
N ALA A 156 -0.68 -6.19 13.94
CA ALA A 156 -1.65 -5.54 14.85
C ALA A 156 -1.89 -6.21 16.22
N THR A 157 -2.04 -7.53 16.26
CA THR A 157 -2.04 -8.38 17.43
C THR A 157 -0.88 -9.38 17.36
N LYS A 158 -0.48 -9.90 18.52
CA LYS A 158 0.63 -10.85 18.62
C LYS A 158 0.14 -12.24 18.20
N GLY A 159 0.86 -12.91 17.29
CA GLY A 159 0.67 -14.33 17.00
C GLY A 159 0.93 -15.19 18.24
N ARG A 160 0.36 -16.40 18.30
CA ARG A 160 0.58 -17.32 19.43
C ARG A 160 1.94 -18.03 19.32
N GLY A 161 2.51 -18.39 20.48
CA GLY A 161 3.80 -19.06 20.64
C GLY A 161 4.86 -18.20 21.35
N ASP A 162 5.81 -18.85 22.04
CA ASP A 162 6.82 -18.18 22.89
C ASP A 162 7.79 -17.28 22.10
N CYS A 163 7.87 -17.47 20.78
CA CYS A 163 8.76 -16.72 19.88
C CYS A 163 8.03 -15.97 18.75
N SER A 164 6.74 -15.66 18.91
CA SER A 164 6.02 -14.92 17.86
C SER A 164 6.61 -13.54 17.61
N GLY A 165 6.54 -13.11 16.34
CA GLY A 165 7.16 -11.87 15.88
C GLY A 165 6.65 -10.64 16.63
N SER A 166 7.42 -9.55 16.60
CA SER A 166 6.97 -8.27 17.17
C SER A 166 5.72 -7.77 16.44
N ILE A 167 4.76 -7.24 17.19
CA ILE A 167 3.63 -6.51 16.61
C ILE A 167 4.17 -5.31 15.82
N TYR A 168 3.67 -5.13 14.61
CA TYR A 168 3.90 -3.94 13.79
C TYR A 168 2.60 -3.47 13.17
N GLY A 169 2.61 -2.25 12.62
CA GLY A 169 1.41 -1.54 12.19
C GLY A 169 0.70 -0.83 13.34
N GLU A 170 0.07 0.30 13.04
CA GLU A 170 -0.75 1.03 14.01
C GLU A 170 -2.20 0.58 13.98
N LYS A 171 -2.82 0.47 15.17
CA LYS A 171 -4.25 0.11 15.36
C LYS A 171 -5.26 0.96 14.57
N THR A 172 -4.86 2.11 14.04
CA THR A 172 -5.77 3.07 13.40
C THR A 172 -5.66 3.11 11.86
N LEU A 173 -4.72 2.38 11.25
CA LEU A 173 -4.40 2.44 9.80
C LEU A 173 -4.06 3.84 9.24
N LEU A 174 -3.95 4.88 10.09
CA LEU A 174 -3.72 6.28 9.67
C LEU A 174 -2.30 6.55 9.14
N GLN A 175 -1.35 5.62 9.30
CA GLN A 175 0.06 5.78 8.91
C GLN A 175 0.49 4.93 7.71
N GLY A 176 -0.32 3.94 7.30
CA GLY A 176 -0.04 3.03 6.20
C GLY A 176 -0.79 1.69 6.32
N LEU A 177 -1.22 1.15 5.18
CA LEU A 177 -1.71 -0.23 5.08
C LEU A 177 -0.52 -1.18 5.05
N HIS A 178 -0.57 -2.24 5.84
CA HIS A 178 0.50 -3.24 5.87
C HIS A 178 -0.01 -4.62 5.46
N PHE A 179 0.85 -5.39 4.81
CA PHE A 179 0.65 -6.81 4.57
C PHE A 179 0.82 -7.59 5.88
N GLY A 180 0.08 -8.68 6.03
CA GLY A 180 0.30 -9.65 7.10
C GLY A 180 1.66 -10.33 6.95
N SER A 181 2.31 -10.62 8.08
CA SER A 181 3.54 -11.41 8.17
C SER A 181 3.30 -12.90 8.11
N GLY A 182 4.25 -13.66 7.56
CA GLY A 182 4.21 -15.12 7.55
C GLY A 182 4.64 -15.71 8.91
N GLY A 183 4.18 -16.92 9.22
CA GLY A 183 4.57 -17.61 10.45
C GLY A 183 5.91 -18.35 10.35
N GLY A 184 6.35 -18.95 11.46
CA GLY A 184 7.61 -19.69 11.55
C GLY A 184 7.53 -21.10 10.95
N HIS A 185 8.67 -21.72 10.64
CA HIS A 185 8.74 -23.15 10.28
C HIS A 185 9.33 -23.96 11.44
N SER A 186 9.03 -25.27 11.53
CA SER A 186 9.72 -26.17 12.47
C SER A 186 10.99 -26.69 11.80
N ASN A 187 12.13 -26.68 12.53
CA ASN A 187 13.42 -26.95 11.92
C ASN A 187 13.75 -28.45 11.89
N GLY A 188 13.81 -28.99 10.67
CA GLY A 188 14.56 -30.18 10.29
C GLY A 188 15.15 -30.00 8.89
N HIS A 189 16.22 -29.20 8.76
CA HIS A 189 17.04 -28.90 7.56
C HIS A 189 16.68 -27.64 6.72
N LYS A 190 17.73 -26.95 6.25
CA LYS A 190 17.66 -25.70 5.47
C LYS A 190 16.91 -25.91 4.14
N PRO A 191 16.08 -24.95 3.68
CA PRO A 191 15.45 -25.03 2.37
C PRO A 191 16.50 -24.96 1.24
N ARG A 192 16.41 -25.86 0.26
CA ARG A 192 17.12 -25.73 -1.02
C ARG A 192 16.44 -24.65 -1.88
N PRO A 193 17.19 -23.85 -2.66
CA PRO A 193 16.58 -22.92 -3.60
C PRO A 193 15.75 -23.68 -4.65
N PRO A 194 14.62 -23.11 -5.12
CA PRO A 194 13.78 -23.79 -6.10
C PRO A 194 14.56 -24.04 -7.39
N LYS A 195 14.58 -25.28 -7.85
CA LYS A 195 15.07 -25.63 -9.19
C LYS A 195 14.15 -24.95 -10.21
N VAL A 196 14.71 -24.07 -11.03
CA VAL A 196 14.04 -23.49 -12.20
C VAL A 196 13.61 -24.63 -13.12
N LYS A 197 12.30 -24.89 -13.20
CA LYS A 197 11.72 -25.63 -14.32
C LYS A 197 11.46 -24.62 -15.43
N ASN A 198 12.17 -24.75 -16.54
CA ASN A 198 11.84 -24.08 -17.79
C ASN A 198 10.40 -24.44 -18.16
N VAL A 199 9.49 -23.49 -18.04
CA VAL A 199 8.19 -23.56 -18.70
C VAL A 199 8.26 -22.60 -19.87
N VAL A 200 8.19 -23.18 -21.07
CA VAL A 200 8.10 -22.48 -22.35
C VAL A 200 6.91 -21.53 -22.29
N ALA A 201 7.17 -20.24 -22.54
CA ALA A 201 6.14 -19.22 -22.69
C ALA A 201 5.36 -19.49 -23.99
N ALA A 202 4.07 -19.80 -23.88
CA ALA A 202 3.14 -19.65 -24.99
C ALA A 202 2.58 -18.21 -24.94
N ASN A 203 3.01 -17.38 -25.88
CA ASN A 203 2.35 -16.13 -26.23
C ASN A 203 0.95 -16.44 -26.77
N LEU A 204 -0.07 -15.73 -26.31
CA LEU A 204 -1.36 -15.63 -27.00
C LEU A 204 -1.92 -14.23 -26.75
N ASP A 205 -1.45 -13.29 -27.57
CA ASP A 205 -2.20 -12.10 -27.94
C ASP A 205 -3.29 -12.51 -28.96
N THR A 206 -4.43 -11.84 -28.88
CA THR A 206 -5.53 -11.81 -29.89
C THR A 206 -6.39 -13.07 -30.09
N ALA A 207 -7.63 -13.03 -29.58
CA ALA A 207 -8.88 -13.19 -30.36
C ALA A 207 -10.07 -13.56 -29.44
N PHE A 208 -10.89 -12.57 -29.08
CA PHE A 208 -12.29 -12.80 -28.70
C PHE A 208 -13.14 -12.39 -29.90
N ALA A 209 -13.61 -13.36 -30.69
CA ALA A 209 -14.70 -13.17 -31.62
C ALA A 209 -15.50 -14.47 -31.81
N THR A 210 -16.82 -14.33 -31.61
CA THR A 210 -17.95 -15.05 -32.24
C THR A 210 -18.25 -16.53 -31.93
N HIS A 211 -19.38 -16.70 -31.20
CA HIS A 211 -20.59 -17.48 -31.50
C HIS A 211 -20.56 -18.93 -32.07
N PHE A 212 -21.26 -19.82 -31.32
CA PHE A 212 -22.33 -20.78 -31.69
C PHE A 212 -22.11 -21.94 -32.71
N LEU A 213 -22.56 -23.13 -32.26
CA LEU A 213 -23.05 -24.35 -32.94
C LEU A 213 -22.11 -25.52 -33.30
N ARG A 214 -22.36 -26.62 -32.55
CA ARG A 214 -22.63 -28.03 -32.94
C ARG A 214 -21.88 -28.72 -34.10
N SER A 215 -21.40 -29.92 -33.72
CA SER A 215 -21.54 -31.26 -34.32
C SER A 215 -20.57 -31.75 -35.42
N HIS A 216 -19.87 -32.83 -35.03
CA HIS A 216 -19.73 -34.15 -35.69
C HIS A 216 -18.92 -34.30 -37.00
N ASP A 217 -18.07 -35.33 -36.90
CA ASP A 217 -17.63 -36.32 -37.89
C ASP A 217 -16.45 -36.05 -38.84
N ASP A 218 -15.45 -36.91 -38.62
CA ASP A 218 -14.81 -37.81 -39.58
C ASP A 218 -13.52 -37.44 -40.36
N VAL A 219 -12.44 -38.12 -39.92
CA VAL A 219 -11.71 -39.18 -40.64
C VAL A 219 -10.71 -38.81 -41.78
N ASP A 220 -9.51 -39.37 -41.57
CA ASP A 220 -8.51 -39.91 -42.51
C ASP A 220 -7.31 -39.14 -43.11
N GLU A 221 -6.16 -39.76 -42.81
CA GLU A 221 -5.09 -40.21 -43.70
C GLU A 221 -3.96 -39.30 -44.20
N LEU A 222 -2.78 -39.65 -43.66
CA LEU A 222 -1.57 -40.13 -44.35
C LEU A 222 -0.65 -39.16 -45.13
N GLN A 223 0.61 -39.30 -44.71
CA GLN A 223 1.81 -39.55 -45.52
C GLN A 223 2.70 -38.38 -45.96
N ASN A 224 3.90 -38.41 -45.37
CA ASN A 224 5.21 -38.50 -46.04
C ASN A 224 5.45 -37.57 -47.25
N ARG A 225 6.46 -36.70 -47.11
CA ARG A 225 7.76 -36.91 -47.77
C ARG A 225 8.82 -35.82 -47.48
N ASN A 226 10.01 -36.33 -47.18
CA ASN A 226 11.31 -36.01 -47.80
C ASN A 226 12.09 -34.71 -47.52
N HIS A 227 13.20 -34.94 -46.79
CA HIS A 227 14.60 -34.87 -47.23
C HIS A 227 15.40 -33.56 -47.17
N ASN A 228 16.57 -33.72 -46.55
CA ASN A 228 17.91 -33.18 -46.86
C ASN A 228 18.11 -31.65 -46.65
N ASN A 229 19.18 -31.18 -45.99
CA ASN A 229 20.58 -31.59 -46.11
C ASN A 229 21.43 -31.03 -44.93
N ASN A 230 22.39 -31.84 -44.45
CA ASN A 230 23.85 -31.59 -44.31
C ASN A 230 24.35 -30.15 -43.97
N ASN A 231 25.39 -29.90 -43.16
CA ASN A 231 26.52 -30.74 -42.72
C ASN A 231 27.39 -29.99 -41.67
N ASN A 232 28.08 -30.77 -40.83
CA ASN A 232 29.45 -30.57 -40.30
C ASN A 232 29.78 -29.37 -39.39
N ASN A 233 30.66 -29.46 -38.37
CA ASN A 233 31.64 -30.47 -37.98
C ASN A 233 32.18 -30.22 -36.55
N ASN A 234 32.47 -31.31 -35.82
CA ASN A 234 33.70 -31.63 -35.04
C ASN A 234 34.27 -30.64 -33.99
N ASN A 235 34.85 -31.03 -32.84
CA ASN A 235 35.44 -32.33 -32.47
C ASN A 235 35.77 -32.42 -30.96
N ASN A 236 35.59 -33.64 -30.43
CA ASN A 236 36.51 -34.48 -29.65
C ASN A 236 36.83 -34.34 -28.13
N ASN A 237 36.57 -35.52 -27.50
CA ASN A 237 37.47 -36.35 -26.65
C ASN A 237 37.60 -36.04 -25.14
N ASN A 238 37.62 -37.01 -24.21
CA ASN A 238 37.63 -38.48 -24.30
C ASN A 238 37.39 -39.14 -22.92
N ASN A 239 36.94 -40.41 -22.92
CA ASN A 239 37.30 -41.53 -22.02
C ASN A 239 36.88 -41.52 -20.52
N ASN A 240 36.48 -42.63 -19.88
CA ASN A 240 36.28 -44.02 -20.31
C ASN A 240 35.56 -44.86 -19.21
N ASN A 241 34.98 -45.98 -19.65
CA ASN A 241 34.85 -47.29 -19.00
C ASN A 241 33.69 -47.65 -18.04
N ASN A 242 32.70 -48.34 -18.64
CA ASN A 242 32.38 -49.78 -18.52
C ASN A 242 32.03 -50.41 -17.15
N ASN A 243 30.81 -50.97 -17.04
CA ASN A 243 30.60 -52.40 -17.33
C ASN A 243 29.11 -52.78 -17.42
N ALA A 244 28.86 -53.79 -18.26
CA ALA A 244 27.58 -54.27 -18.76
C ALA A 244 27.09 -55.57 -18.07
N HIS A 245 25.79 -55.85 -18.21
CA HIS A 245 25.09 -57.16 -18.27
C HIS A 245 23.61 -56.93 -17.92
N ASP A 246 22.58 -57.58 -18.47
CA ASP A 246 22.34 -58.30 -19.71
C ASP A 246 20.81 -58.51 -19.79
N ASP A 247 20.28 -58.46 -21.01
CA ASP A 247 19.10 -59.15 -21.57
C ASP A 247 17.72 -59.29 -20.85
N LYS A 248 16.71 -58.78 -21.59
CA LYS A 248 15.44 -59.41 -22.03
C LYS A 248 14.38 -59.82 -20.98
N ASP A 249 13.18 -59.24 -21.06
CA ASP A 249 12.06 -59.86 -21.78
C ASP A 249 10.75 -59.04 -21.75
N GLU A 250 9.92 -59.37 -22.73
CA GLU A 250 8.64 -58.84 -23.20
C GLU A 250 7.45 -58.80 -22.20
N LYS A 251 6.52 -57.88 -22.54
CA LYS A 251 5.03 -58.01 -22.55
C LYS A 251 4.16 -57.50 -21.39
N GLN A 252 3.33 -56.52 -21.79
CA GLN A 252 1.87 -56.39 -21.65
C GLN A 252 1.23 -56.06 -20.29
N ASN A 253 0.71 -54.82 -20.28
CA ASN A 253 -0.60 -54.35 -19.84
C ASN A 253 -1.33 -54.97 -18.63
N ASP A 254 -1.66 -54.00 -17.76
CA ASP A 254 -2.89 -53.81 -16.99
C ASP A 254 -3.00 -54.34 -15.56
N THR A 255 -3.38 -53.37 -14.71
CA THR A 255 -4.12 -53.44 -13.44
C THR A 255 -3.36 -53.59 -12.10
N ILE A 256 -3.57 -52.54 -11.27
CA ILE A 256 -3.71 -52.54 -9.80
C ILE A 256 -2.44 -52.44 -8.92
N GLN A 257 -2.35 -51.27 -8.27
CA GLN A 257 -1.75 -50.95 -6.96
C GLN A 257 -0.34 -51.47 -6.64
N ARG A 258 0.59 -50.54 -6.42
CA ARG A 258 1.49 -50.58 -5.25
C ARG A 258 2.01 -49.19 -4.90
N ILE A 259 1.61 -48.80 -3.69
CA ILE A 259 2.26 -47.94 -2.72
C ILE A 259 3.77 -47.80 -2.99
N GLU A 260 4.20 -46.59 -3.31
CA GLU A 260 5.51 -46.08 -2.89
C GLU A 260 5.24 -44.93 -1.92
N GLU A 261 5.08 -45.31 -0.65
CA GLU A 261 5.42 -44.47 0.49
C GLU A 261 6.89 -44.06 0.35
N GLU A 262 7.18 -43.01 -0.42
CA GLU A 262 8.36 -42.21 -0.15
C GLU A 262 8.05 -41.42 1.12
N HIS A 263 8.67 -41.85 2.23
CA HIS A 263 8.74 -41.12 3.48
C HIS A 263 9.40 -39.76 3.25
N ASP A 264 8.61 -38.79 2.77
CA ASP A 264 8.95 -37.38 2.75
C ASP A 264 8.85 -36.91 4.21
N GLN A 265 9.99 -36.84 4.90
CA GLN A 265 10.05 -36.17 6.20
C GLN A 265 9.85 -34.66 5.95
N SER A 266 8.58 -34.26 5.93
CA SER A 266 8.12 -32.91 5.62
C SER A 266 8.70 -31.88 6.60
N ILE A 267 9.38 -30.87 6.06
CA ILE A 267 9.65 -29.64 6.81
C ILE A 267 8.31 -28.90 6.87
N SER A 268 7.74 -28.71 8.07
CA SER A 268 6.46 -28.00 8.21
C SER A 268 6.58 -26.56 7.69
N ALA A 269 5.81 -26.23 6.65
CA ALA A 269 5.80 -24.89 6.08
C ALA A 269 4.87 -23.99 6.90
N GLY A 270 5.40 -22.86 7.40
CA GLY A 270 4.56 -21.87 8.06
C GLY A 270 3.60 -21.18 7.08
N GLY A 271 2.46 -20.70 7.58
CA GLY A 271 1.43 -20.03 6.77
C GLY A 271 1.83 -18.62 6.33
N ARG A 272 1.27 -18.16 5.21
CA ARG A 272 1.49 -16.83 4.63
C ARG A 272 0.57 -15.78 5.22
N GLY A 273 1.03 -14.54 5.31
CA GLY A 273 0.18 -13.44 5.79
C GLY A 273 -0.92 -13.03 4.80
N GLY A 274 -1.90 -12.25 5.26
CA GLY A 274 -2.94 -11.66 4.42
C GLY A 274 -2.46 -10.45 3.59
N GLY A 275 -3.12 -10.20 2.45
CA GLY A 275 -2.85 -9.06 1.58
C GLY A 275 -3.48 -7.74 2.05
N ILE A 276 -3.66 -6.80 1.12
CA ILE A 276 -4.29 -5.50 1.38
C ILE A 276 -5.48 -5.30 0.44
N ILE A 277 -6.63 -4.88 0.99
CA ILE A 277 -7.79 -4.43 0.22
C ILE A 277 -8.10 -2.98 0.64
N GLU A 278 -8.12 -2.08 -0.34
CA GLU A 278 -8.52 -0.69 -0.19
C GLU A 278 -9.74 -0.43 -1.09
N ILE A 279 -10.85 0.03 -0.51
CA ILE A 279 -12.11 0.29 -1.22
C ILE A 279 -12.58 1.72 -0.95
N VAL A 280 -12.83 2.46 -2.04
CA VAL A 280 -13.43 3.80 -2.00
C VAL A 280 -14.83 3.75 -2.62
N ILE A 281 -15.84 4.05 -1.81
CA ILE A 281 -17.27 4.07 -2.15
C ILE A 281 -17.74 5.52 -2.27
N MET A 282 -18.22 5.92 -3.45
CA MET A 282 -18.68 7.31 -3.67
C MET A 282 -20.17 7.51 -3.39
N CYS A 283 -21.00 6.48 -3.54
CA CYS A 283 -22.46 6.60 -3.45
C CYS A 283 -23.07 5.62 -2.45
N HIS A 284 -22.99 4.31 -2.69
CA HIS A 284 -23.72 3.33 -1.89
C HIS A 284 -23.02 1.97 -1.87
N MET A 285 -23.15 1.24 -0.75
CA MET A 285 -22.57 -0.08 -0.58
C MET A 285 -23.61 -1.00 0.03
N VAL A 286 -23.82 -2.16 -0.60
CA VAL A 286 -24.61 -3.25 -0.06
C VAL A 286 -23.83 -4.53 -0.27
N ASN A 287 -23.25 -5.04 0.80
CA ASN A 287 -22.47 -6.25 0.81
C ASN A 287 -23.18 -7.32 1.65
N HIS A 288 -23.71 -8.35 1.00
CA HIS A 288 -24.19 -9.57 1.65
C HIS A 288 -23.14 -10.68 1.67
N GLY A 289 -22.01 -10.48 0.98
CA GLY A 289 -20.91 -11.43 0.85
C GLY A 289 -19.76 -11.20 1.84
N GLN A 290 -18.57 -11.62 1.41
CA GLN A 290 -17.36 -11.61 2.23
C GLN A 290 -16.27 -10.73 1.62
N ILE A 291 -15.63 -9.88 2.44
CA ILE A 291 -14.41 -9.16 2.05
C ILE A 291 -13.30 -9.58 3.03
N GLN A 292 -12.24 -10.23 2.53
CA GLN A 292 -11.29 -10.93 3.40
C GLN A 292 -9.82 -10.66 3.06
N CYS A 293 -9.00 -10.48 4.09
CA CYS A 293 -7.53 -10.46 4.02
C CYS A 293 -6.96 -11.36 5.11
N ASN A 294 -7.38 -12.62 5.16
CA ASN A 294 -6.96 -13.56 6.19
C ASN A 294 -5.55 -14.10 5.95
N GLY A 295 -4.85 -14.45 7.04
CA GLY A 295 -3.62 -15.23 6.98
C GLY A 295 -3.91 -16.70 6.66
N GLU A 296 -2.98 -17.36 5.98
CA GLU A 296 -3.06 -18.80 5.72
C GLU A 296 -2.70 -19.60 6.98
N PRO A 297 -3.38 -20.75 7.20
CA PRO A 297 -2.95 -21.72 8.20
C PRO A 297 -1.57 -22.27 7.82
N ALA A 298 -0.86 -22.79 8.82
CA ALA A 298 0.37 -23.55 8.59
C ALA A 298 0.08 -25.05 8.50
N ASP A 299 0.99 -25.76 7.85
CA ASP A 299 0.99 -27.22 7.84
C ASP A 299 1.55 -27.75 9.18
N ASP A 300 0.96 -28.83 9.70
CA ASP A 300 1.38 -29.58 10.90
C ASP A 300 1.84 -28.73 12.10
N GLU A 301 3.16 -28.62 12.30
CA GLU A 301 3.83 -27.96 13.43
C GLU A 301 4.23 -26.49 13.14
N GLY A 302 3.96 -25.99 11.93
CA GLY A 302 4.31 -24.66 11.49
C GLY A 302 3.51 -23.54 12.16
N GLY A 303 4.02 -22.32 12.05
CA GLY A 303 3.36 -21.10 12.51
C GLY A 303 2.45 -20.51 11.44
N SER A 304 1.21 -20.18 11.77
CA SER A 304 0.26 -19.61 10.80
C SER A 304 0.57 -18.14 10.47
N GLY A 305 0.17 -17.69 9.29
CA GLY A 305 0.34 -16.31 8.87
C GLY A 305 -0.64 -15.36 9.56
N SER A 306 -0.26 -14.11 9.74
CA SER A 306 -1.15 -13.07 10.30
C SER A 306 -2.13 -12.52 9.26
N GLY A 307 -3.25 -11.95 9.72
CA GLY A 307 -4.17 -11.21 8.86
C GLY A 307 -3.52 -10.02 8.16
N GLY A 308 -4.17 -9.48 7.14
CA GLY A 308 -3.74 -8.32 6.36
C GLY A 308 -4.53 -7.06 6.72
N SER A 309 -4.72 -6.15 5.76
CA SER A 309 -5.42 -4.88 6.00
C SER A 309 -6.64 -4.71 5.09
N ILE A 310 -7.78 -4.31 5.65
CA ILE A 310 -8.94 -3.83 4.91
C ILE A 310 -9.21 -2.37 5.29
N LEU A 311 -9.36 -1.53 4.27
CA LEU A 311 -9.72 -0.13 4.44
C LEU A 311 -10.90 0.22 3.54
N VAL A 312 -11.99 0.70 4.15
CA VAL A 312 -13.20 1.14 3.44
C VAL A 312 -13.42 2.63 3.69
N HIS A 313 -13.49 3.40 2.61
CA HIS A 313 -13.77 4.83 2.62
C HIS A 313 -15.10 5.13 1.95
N PHE A 314 -16.01 5.79 2.68
CA PHE A 314 -17.23 6.37 2.14
C PHE A 314 -17.02 7.86 1.89
N HIS A 315 -17.27 8.31 0.67
CA HIS A 315 -17.23 9.73 0.33
C HIS A 315 -18.55 10.41 0.76
N PRO A 316 -18.52 11.52 1.50
CA PRO A 316 -19.73 12.27 1.83
C PRO A 316 -20.31 12.91 0.57
N ARG A 317 -21.61 12.72 0.32
CA ARG A 317 -22.34 13.44 -0.74
C ARG A 317 -22.46 14.92 -0.40
N VAL A 318 -22.00 15.80 -1.29
CA VAL A 318 -22.35 17.23 -1.24
C VAL A 318 -23.77 17.40 -1.81
N PRO A 319 -24.67 18.18 -1.18
CA PRO A 319 -25.92 18.58 -1.81
C PRO A 319 -25.61 19.45 -3.02
N ASP A 320 -26.04 19.05 -4.22
CA ASP A 320 -25.85 19.84 -5.43
C ASP A 320 -26.50 21.23 -5.24
N SER A 321 -25.71 22.30 -5.43
CA SER A 321 -26.15 23.69 -5.28
C SER A 321 -26.83 24.27 -6.52
N ASP A 322 -27.22 23.43 -7.48
CA ASP A 322 -27.75 23.85 -8.79
C ASP A 322 -29.28 23.82 -8.87
N SER A 323 -29.99 23.89 -7.73
CA SER A 323 -31.39 24.29 -7.77
C SER A 323 -31.45 25.81 -7.91
N ASP A 324 -31.58 26.27 -9.15
CA ASP A 324 -32.09 27.62 -9.42
C ASP A 324 -33.28 27.88 -8.51
N SER A 325 -33.17 28.97 -7.75
CA SER A 325 -34.18 29.42 -6.80
C SER A 325 -35.41 29.92 -7.56
N ASP A 326 -36.28 29.00 -7.97
CA ASP A 326 -37.70 29.30 -8.16
C ASP A 326 -38.35 29.28 -6.77
N SER A 327 -38.47 30.48 -6.21
CA SER A 327 -39.25 30.78 -5.03
C SER A 327 -40.73 30.53 -5.31
N ASP A 328 -41.22 29.29 -5.12
CA ASP A 328 -42.62 28.98 -4.73
C ASP A 328 -42.92 27.47 -4.68
N SER A 329 -42.02 26.63 -4.14
CA SER A 329 -42.36 25.22 -3.86
C SER A 329 -42.24 24.84 -2.37
N ASN A 330 -43.32 24.23 -1.90
CA ASN A 330 -43.69 23.83 -0.53
C ASN A 330 -42.52 23.22 0.30
N PRO A 331 -42.30 23.64 1.58
CA PRO A 331 -41.24 23.11 2.45
C PRO A 331 -41.27 21.59 2.69
N GLU A 332 -42.39 20.92 2.41
CA GLU A 332 -42.49 19.45 2.51
C GLU A 332 -41.81 18.69 1.36
N GLN A 333 -41.44 19.35 0.25
CA GLN A 333 -40.73 18.70 -0.87
C GLN A 333 -39.19 18.77 -0.76
N GLN A 334 -38.64 19.57 0.17
CA GLN A 334 -37.19 19.58 0.47
C GLN A 334 -36.77 18.47 1.45
N GLN A 335 -37.70 17.68 1.97
CA GLN A 335 -37.44 16.46 2.75
C GLN A 335 -37.53 15.20 1.85
N LYS A 336 -36.52 14.90 1.03
CA LYS A 336 -36.21 13.53 0.52
C LYS A 336 -35.01 13.51 -0.44
N HIS A 337 -33.83 13.96 -0.03
CA HIS A 337 -32.61 13.34 -0.56
C HIS A 337 -32.30 12.15 0.34
N GLN A 338 -32.96 11.01 0.07
CA GLN A 338 -32.78 9.77 0.83
C GLN A 338 -31.32 9.33 0.71
N GLN A 339 -30.56 9.46 1.80
CA GLN A 339 -29.32 8.71 1.98
C GLN A 339 -29.74 7.24 2.13
N HIS A 340 -29.38 6.42 1.15
CA HIS A 340 -29.61 4.98 1.20
C HIS A 340 -28.77 4.37 2.32
N GLU A 341 -29.37 3.49 3.14
CA GLU A 341 -28.67 2.83 4.23
C GLU A 341 -27.65 1.83 3.67
N HIS A 342 -26.37 2.06 3.95
CA HIS A 342 -25.30 1.15 3.56
C HIS A 342 -25.39 -0.18 4.33
N VAL A 343 -25.11 -1.29 3.66
CA VAL A 343 -24.94 -2.61 4.29
C VAL A 343 -23.48 -3.05 4.14
N ILE A 344 -22.72 -3.09 5.24
CA ILE A 344 -21.29 -3.43 5.21
C ILE A 344 -21.04 -4.95 5.05
N GLY A 345 -21.89 -5.78 5.64
CA GLY A 345 -21.75 -7.23 5.59
C GLY A 345 -20.56 -7.76 6.39
N THR A 346 -19.93 -8.82 5.86
CA THR A 346 -18.80 -9.50 6.51
C THR A 346 -17.48 -8.93 6.01
N LEU A 347 -16.66 -8.42 6.94
CA LEU A 347 -15.27 -8.03 6.69
C LEU A 347 -14.35 -8.84 7.63
N GLU A 348 -13.32 -9.48 7.09
CA GLU A 348 -12.44 -10.35 7.87
C GLU A 348 -10.95 -10.11 7.58
N CYS A 349 -10.16 -9.94 8.65
CA CYS A 349 -8.69 -9.86 8.61
C CYS A 349 -8.12 -10.67 9.77
N VAL A 350 -8.42 -11.97 9.85
CA VAL A 350 -7.95 -12.81 10.96
C VAL A 350 -6.64 -13.51 10.61
N GLY A 351 -5.86 -13.83 11.64
CA GLY A 351 -4.70 -14.70 11.49
C GLY A 351 -5.11 -16.13 11.15
N GLY A 352 -4.27 -16.84 10.43
CA GLY A 352 -4.48 -18.26 10.15
C GLY A 352 -4.55 -19.07 11.45
N HIS A 353 -5.40 -20.09 11.46
CA HIS A 353 -5.55 -21.01 12.59
C HIS A 353 -4.70 -22.26 12.35
N GLY A 354 -3.73 -22.51 13.24
CA GLY A 354 -2.94 -23.74 13.20
C GLY A 354 -3.73 -24.91 13.77
N ASN A 355 -3.42 -26.14 13.32
CA ASN A 355 -4.12 -27.37 13.69
C ASN A 355 -4.23 -27.62 15.21
N PHE A 356 -3.30 -27.10 16.01
CA PHE A 356 -3.27 -27.28 17.47
C PHE A 356 -3.59 -26.03 18.29
N GLY A 357 -3.98 -24.92 17.64
CA GLY A 357 -4.39 -23.67 18.32
C GLY A 357 -3.29 -22.91 19.07
N THR A 358 -2.07 -23.45 19.15
CA THR A 358 -0.89 -22.85 19.80
C THR A 358 -0.06 -21.97 18.87
N ASN A 359 -0.28 -22.07 17.55
CA ASN A 359 0.60 -21.48 16.53
C ASN A 359 -0.15 -20.47 15.61
N ASN A 360 -1.27 -19.92 16.10
CA ASN A 360 -2.13 -19.04 15.31
C ASN A 360 -1.43 -17.71 14.96
N GLY A 361 -1.71 -17.20 13.78
CA GLY A 361 -1.29 -15.85 13.39
C GLY A 361 -2.06 -14.78 14.16
N GLY A 362 -1.49 -13.59 14.27
CA GLY A 362 -2.20 -12.41 14.76
C GLY A 362 -3.25 -11.92 13.76
N ASP A 363 -4.35 -11.37 14.26
CA ASP A 363 -5.37 -10.67 13.48
C ASP A 363 -4.84 -9.35 12.95
N GLY A 364 -5.18 -9.02 11.71
CA GLY A 364 -4.82 -7.78 11.03
C GLY A 364 -5.68 -6.58 11.42
N ILE A 365 -5.94 -5.66 10.50
CA ILE A 365 -6.66 -4.41 10.81
C ILE A 365 -7.74 -4.11 9.79
N ILE A 366 -8.90 -3.71 10.29
CA ILE A 366 -10.00 -3.19 9.49
C ILE A 366 -10.25 -1.74 9.93
N ALA A 367 -10.28 -0.81 8.98
CA ALA A 367 -10.71 0.56 9.23
C ALA A 367 -11.83 0.96 8.28
N ILE A 368 -12.82 1.65 8.84
CA ILE A 368 -13.96 2.19 8.11
C ILE A 368 -14.03 3.69 8.37
N HIS A 369 -13.94 4.47 7.31
CA HIS A 369 -14.10 5.92 7.33
C HIS A 369 -15.39 6.27 6.59
N GLY A 370 -16.40 6.77 7.30
CA GLY A 370 -17.70 6.99 6.68
C GLY A 370 -18.79 7.43 7.66
N PRO A 371 -20.07 7.31 7.27
CA PRO A 371 -21.18 7.61 8.17
C PRO A 371 -21.15 6.72 9.42
N PRO A 372 -21.84 7.11 10.50
CA PRO A 372 -21.95 6.26 11.69
C PRO A 372 -22.68 4.95 11.34
N PHE A 373 -22.11 3.83 11.76
CA PHE A 373 -22.71 2.50 11.62
C PHE A 373 -23.24 2.01 12.97
N SER A 374 -24.35 1.27 12.95
CA SER A 374 -24.89 0.67 14.16
C SER A 374 -24.00 -0.47 14.68
N THR A 375 -24.06 -0.75 15.98
CA THR A 375 -23.32 -1.88 16.59
C THR A 375 -23.70 -3.21 15.95
N GLN A 376 -24.94 -3.36 15.47
CA GLN A 376 -25.41 -4.55 14.77
C GLN A 376 -24.70 -4.73 13.41
N GLN A 377 -24.54 -3.65 12.63
CA GLN A 377 -23.80 -3.69 11.35
C GLN A 377 -22.31 -3.98 11.52
N LEU A 378 -21.73 -3.62 12.67
CA LEU A 378 -20.31 -3.86 12.96
C LEU A 378 -20.06 -5.25 13.59
N SER A 379 -21.11 -5.99 13.99
CA SER A 379 -20.98 -7.27 14.68
C SER A 379 -20.41 -8.40 13.80
N SER A 380 -20.58 -8.29 12.48
CA SER A 380 -20.08 -9.24 11.47
C SER A 380 -18.64 -8.94 11.00
N ILE A 381 -17.95 -7.99 11.64
CA ILE A 381 -16.61 -7.55 11.26
C ILE A 381 -15.56 -8.07 12.25
N ARG A 382 -14.47 -8.67 11.76
CA ARG A 382 -13.39 -9.23 12.59
C ARG A 382 -12.00 -8.95 12.01
N PRO A 383 -11.05 -8.38 12.79
CA PRO A 383 -11.20 -7.89 14.16
C PRO A 383 -12.06 -6.62 14.23
N THR A 384 -12.39 -6.18 15.45
CA THR A 384 -13.19 -4.97 15.68
C THR A 384 -12.62 -3.80 14.85
N PRO A 385 -13.42 -3.18 13.97
CA PRO A 385 -12.92 -2.18 13.06
C PRO A 385 -12.61 -0.88 13.81
N TYR A 386 -11.58 -0.18 13.36
CA TYR A 386 -11.42 1.22 13.68
C TYR A 386 -12.46 2.03 12.89
N VAL A 387 -13.42 2.63 13.60
CA VAL A 387 -14.43 3.51 13.00
C VAL A 387 -14.02 4.96 13.28
N GLY A 388 -13.47 5.63 12.26
CA GLY A 388 -13.14 7.04 12.36
C GLY A 388 -14.34 7.90 11.99
N THR A 389 -14.91 8.64 12.97
CA THR A 389 -15.86 9.74 12.71
C THR A 389 -15.15 11.01 12.21
N GLN A 390 -13.82 11.05 12.33
CA GLN A 390 -13.03 12.10 11.73
C GLN A 390 -13.01 11.87 10.22
N ALA A 391 -13.58 12.84 9.50
CA ALA A 391 -13.26 13.05 8.11
C ALA A 391 -11.74 12.91 7.96
N VAL A 392 -11.32 11.81 7.32
CA VAL A 392 -10.07 11.79 6.55
C VAL A 392 -10.05 13.15 5.84
N PRO A 393 -8.96 13.94 5.89
CA PRO A 393 -8.91 15.21 5.16
C PRO A 393 -9.46 14.91 3.77
N ARG A 394 -10.58 15.56 3.44
CA ARG A 394 -11.40 15.23 2.26
C ARG A 394 -10.42 14.98 1.12
N PRO A 395 -10.51 13.88 0.34
CA PRO A 395 -10.09 13.99 -1.04
C PRO A 395 -10.92 15.15 -1.56
N MET A 396 -10.28 16.30 -1.76
CA MET A 396 -11.01 17.49 -2.15
C MET A 396 -11.81 17.13 -3.41
N GLU A 397 -13.13 17.34 -3.38
CA GLU A 397 -13.93 17.30 -4.58
C GLU A 397 -13.33 18.33 -5.54
N TRP A 398 -12.70 17.85 -6.60
CA TRP A 398 -12.24 18.69 -7.68
C TRP A 398 -13.49 19.27 -8.33
N THR A 399 -13.81 20.54 -8.06
CA THR A 399 -14.79 21.25 -8.88
C THR A 399 -14.31 21.25 -10.33
N GLN A 400 -15.20 21.42 -11.31
CA GLN A 400 -14.80 21.57 -12.72
C GLN A 400 -13.76 22.70 -12.92
N GLU A 401 -13.66 23.66 -12.00
CA GLU A 401 -12.59 24.67 -11.96
C GLU A 401 -11.26 24.13 -11.42
N MET A 402 -11.27 23.24 -10.43
CA MET A 402 -10.06 22.59 -9.92
C MET A 402 -9.50 21.55 -10.91
N MET A 403 -10.36 20.85 -11.67
CA MET A 403 -9.93 19.99 -12.78
C MET A 403 -9.33 20.77 -13.96
N LYS A 404 -9.62 22.08 -14.10
CA LYS A 404 -8.95 22.94 -15.10
C LYS A 404 -7.52 23.27 -14.74
N ILE A 405 -7.16 23.25 -13.45
CA ILE A 405 -5.76 23.37 -13.04
C ILE A 405 -5.12 22.01 -13.20
N HIS A 406 -4.49 21.82 -14.35
CA HIS A 406 -3.60 20.69 -14.55
C HIS A 406 -2.36 20.92 -13.67
N CYS A 407 -2.42 20.52 -12.39
CA CYS A 407 -1.33 20.71 -11.42
C CYS A 407 0.02 20.14 -11.89
N SER A 408 0.03 19.28 -12.91
CA SER A 408 1.24 18.76 -13.56
C SER A 408 2.01 19.79 -14.40
N SER A 409 1.39 20.90 -14.82
CA SER A 409 2.01 21.96 -15.64
C SER A 409 2.11 23.33 -14.95
N VAL A 410 1.58 23.47 -13.74
CA VAL A 410 1.62 24.70 -12.94
C VAL A 410 2.80 24.62 -11.97
N ASN A 411 3.69 25.62 -11.97
CA ASN A 411 4.83 25.64 -11.06
C ASN A 411 4.47 26.21 -9.67
N CYS A 412 5.35 26.03 -8.69
CA CYS A 412 5.18 26.52 -7.32
C CYS A 412 4.73 27.99 -7.24
N PHE A 413 5.33 28.89 -8.03
CA PHE A 413 5.02 30.32 -7.99
C PHE A 413 3.64 30.62 -8.60
N GLN A 414 3.28 29.94 -9.68
CA GLN A 414 1.95 30.05 -10.28
C GLN A 414 0.87 29.51 -9.34
N MET A 415 1.15 28.42 -8.63
CA MET A 415 0.21 27.83 -7.68
C MET A 415 -0.09 28.75 -6.50
N VAL A 416 0.88 29.54 -6.03
CA VAL A 416 0.64 30.60 -5.03
C VAL A 416 -0.39 31.63 -5.51
N ASN A 417 -0.36 31.99 -6.80
CA ASN A 417 -1.35 32.93 -7.37
C ASN A 417 -2.73 32.28 -7.44
N VAL A 418 -2.81 31.02 -7.89
CA VAL A 418 -4.06 30.23 -7.91
C VAL A 418 -4.71 30.17 -6.53
N LEU A 419 -3.91 29.95 -5.47
CA LEU A 419 -4.40 29.93 -4.09
C LEU A 419 -5.07 31.24 -3.65
N SER A 420 -4.63 32.38 -4.20
CA SER A 420 -5.22 33.68 -3.87
C SER A 420 -6.58 33.92 -4.53
N GLU A 421 -6.86 33.23 -5.63
CA GLU A 421 -8.10 33.35 -6.39
C GLU A 421 -9.20 32.40 -5.85
N MET A 422 -8.79 31.27 -5.24
CA MET A 422 -9.71 30.26 -4.72
C MET A 422 -10.16 30.51 -3.28
N LYS A 423 -11.29 31.20 -3.13
CA LYS A 423 -11.88 31.53 -1.81
C LYS A 423 -12.36 30.33 -0.99
N THR A 424 -12.54 29.16 -1.60
CA THR A 424 -13.02 27.94 -0.93
C THR A 424 -11.92 27.17 -0.21
N LEU A 425 -10.65 27.41 -0.58
CA LEU A 425 -9.49 26.73 0.00
C LEU A 425 -9.07 27.37 1.34
N LYS A 426 -8.74 26.54 2.33
CA LYS A 426 -8.32 26.99 3.66
C LYS A 426 -6.85 26.72 3.92
N ASN A 427 -6.12 27.78 4.29
CA ASN A 427 -4.75 27.68 4.78
C ASN A 427 -4.68 26.83 6.06
N GLY A 428 -3.63 26.03 6.22
CA GLY A 428 -3.44 25.08 7.31
C GLY A 428 -4.25 23.78 7.18
N ARG A 429 -5.07 23.65 6.13
CA ARG A 429 -5.88 22.45 5.86
C ARG A 429 -5.68 21.92 4.44
N ASP A 430 -5.87 22.79 3.45
CA ASP A 430 -5.83 22.42 2.03
C ASP A 430 -4.47 22.76 1.40
N TYR A 431 -3.86 23.84 1.88
CA TYR A 431 -2.49 24.26 1.61
C TYR A 431 -1.85 24.80 2.89
N LEU A 432 -0.54 24.92 2.93
CA LEU A 432 0.18 25.69 3.95
C LEU A 432 0.88 26.85 3.27
N LEU A 433 0.45 28.07 3.55
CA LEU A 433 1.05 29.30 3.04
C LEU A 433 1.47 30.18 4.21
N VAL A 434 2.75 30.51 4.25
CA VAL A 434 3.35 31.33 5.32
C VAL A 434 4.06 32.51 4.66
N ARG A 435 3.54 33.72 4.90
CA ARG A 435 4.11 34.97 4.37
C ARG A 435 4.86 35.78 5.42
N ASP A 436 4.52 35.58 6.69
CA ASP A 436 5.16 36.30 7.78
C ASP A 436 6.61 35.84 7.97
N ASN A 437 7.45 36.77 8.39
CA ASN A 437 8.85 36.50 8.71
C ASN A 437 8.97 35.98 10.15
N ASN A 438 10.01 35.21 10.43
CA ASN A 438 10.35 34.71 11.78
C ASN A 438 9.27 33.80 12.39
N VAL A 439 8.64 32.96 11.56
CA VAL A 439 7.58 32.03 12.00
C VAL A 439 8.16 30.66 12.30
N THR A 440 7.77 30.05 13.41
CA THR A 440 8.03 28.62 13.68
C THR A 440 6.71 27.85 13.67
N ILE A 441 6.64 26.80 12.87
CA ILE A 441 5.50 25.90 12.78
C ILE A 441 5.93 24.55 13.34
N THR A 442 5.31 24.18 14.45
CA THR A 442 5.62 22.93 15.16
C THR A 442 4.51 21.91 14.97
N PHE A 443 4.87 20.77 14.40
CA PHE A 443 3.98 19.62 14.26
C PHE A 443 4.10 18.67 15.45
N THR A 444 3.02 17.93 15.71
CA THR A 444 2.93 16.95 16.80
C THR A 444 2.47 15.60 16.28
N GLY A 445 3.06 14.51 16.79
CA GLY A 445 2.69 13.14 16.41
C GLY A 445 3.33 12.66 15.11
N VAL A 446 3.01 11.43 14.71
CA VAL A 446 3.74 10.71 13.62
C VAL A 446 2.92 10.60 12.32
N ARG A 447 1.84 11.38 12.21
CA ARG A 447 0.89 11.34 11.09
C ARG A 447 1.38 12.15 9.89
N TRP A 448 0.89 11.80 8.70
CA TRP A 448 1.10 12.59 7.49
C TRP A 448 0.36 13.93 7.57
N ASN A 449 1.11 15.02 7.40
CA ASN A 449 0.54 16.35 7.18
C ASN A 449 0.32 16.53 5.68
N SER A 450 -0.94 16.40 5.27
CA SER A 450 -1.33 16.40 3.86
C SER A 450 -1.85 17.76 3.42
N TYR A 451 -1.20 18.34 2.41
CA TYR A 451 -1.55 19.63 1.80
C TYR A 451 -1.75 19.45 0.29
N PRO A 452 -2.96 19.08 -0.17
CA PRO A 452 -3.24 18.80 -1.57
C PRO A 452 -2.86 19.94 -2.54
N PHE A 453 -2.86 21.19 -2.08
CA PHE A 453 -2.52 22.35 -2.90
C PHE A 453 -1.12 22.91 -2.63
N GLY A 454 -0.34 22.25 -1.78
CA GLY A 454 1.09 22.56 -1.59
C GLY A 454 1.42 23.25 -0.27
N VAL A 455 2.73 23.36 -0.03
CA VAL A 455 3.37 24.03 1.10
C VAL A 455 4.28 25.13 0.57
N TYR A 456 4.11 26.35 1.05
CA TYR A 456 4.76 27.56 0.54
C TYR A 456 5.26 28.43 1.70
N LEU A 457 6.58 28.46 1.88
CA LEU A 457 7.26 29.32 2.84
C LEU A 457 7.83 30.52 2.07
N LEU A 458 7.08 31.64 2.09
CA LEU A 458 7.39 32.84 1.30
C LEU A 458 8.07 33.95 2.11
N GLY A 459 7.85 33.97 3.43
CA GLY A 459 8.58 34.87 4.33
C GLY A 459 10.02 34.40 4.57
N ASN A 460 10.74 35.17 5.36
CA ASN A 460 12.12 34.90 5.77
C ASN A 460 12.15 34.28 7.16
N ASN A 461 13.17 33.47 7.43
CA ASN A 461 13.43 32.83 8.72
C ASN A 461 12.24 31.99 9.23
N ILE A 462 11.60 31.26 8.32
CA ILE A 462 10.49 30.35 8.65
C ILE A 462 11.07 28.97 8.96
N THR A 463 10.71 28.40 10.11
CA THR A 463 11.11 27.05 10.51
C THR A 463 9.90 26.14 10.62
N ILE A 464 9.89 25.04 9.88
CA ILE A 464 9.02 23.88 10.15
C ILE A 464 9.80 22.89 11.01
N ASN A 465 9.25 22.48 12.14
CA ASN A 465 9.86 21.48 13.02
C ASN A 465 8.81 20.56 13.68
N MET A 466 9.30 19.62 14.48
CA MET A 466 8.50 18.77 15.36
C MET A 466 8.66 19.21 16.81
N GLU A 467 7.73 18.79 17.67
CA GLU A 467 7.85 18.95 19.12
C GLU A 467 9.20 18.41 19.61
N SER A 468 9.84 19.10 20.57
CA SER A 468 11.16 18.74 21.10
C SER A 468 11.12 17.50 22.01
N LYS A 469 10.81 16.36 21.42
CA LYS A 469 10.79 15.02 22.04
C LYS A 469 11.82 14.11 21.34
N PRO A 470 12.28 13.04 22.00
CA PRO A 470 13.12 12.05 21.34
C PRO A 470 12.34 11.28 20.27
N CYS A 471 13.08 10.75 19.30
CA CYS A 471 12.58 9.91 18.21
C CYS A 471 11.36 10.48 17.47
N GLN A 472 11.46 11.74 17.02
CA GLN A 472 10.41 12.40 16.23
C GLN A 472 10.66 12.30 14.74
N ARG A 473 9.54 12.19 14.03
CA ARG A 473 9.48 12.01 12.59
C ARG A 473 8.47 12.97 11.99
N LEU A 474 8.93 13.84 11.10
CA LEU A 474 8.11 14.75 10.32
C LEU A 474 7.71 14.08 9.00
N LYS A 475 6.41 14.03 8.72
CA LYS A 475 5.86 13.52 7.47
C LYS A 475 5.01 14.59 6.79
N ILE A 476 5.36 14.99 5.57
CA ILE A 476 4.62 15.98 4.78
C ILE A 476 4.30 15.42 3.40
N LYS A 477 3.02 15.39 3.05
CA LYS A 477 2.55 15.08 1.71
C LYS A 477 1.97 16.34 1.09
N CYS A 478 2.42 16.73 -0.10
CA CYS A 478 1.94 17.94 -0.73
C CYS A 478 2.04 17.88 -2.26
N SER A 479 1.27 18.68 -2.98
CA SER A 479 1.41 18.76 -4.44
C SER A 479 2.67 19.51 -4.85
N HIS A 480 2.93 20.64 -4.21
CA HIS A 480 4.07 21.51 -4.44
C HIS A 480 4.74 21.85 -3.11
N LEU A 481 6.06 21.96 -3.10
CA LEU A 481 6.83 22.43 -1.95
C LEU A 481 7.72 23.60 -2.39
N LEU A 482 7.45 24.79 -1.87
CA LEU A 482 8.26 25.99 -2.08
C LEU A 482 8.85 26.47 -0.77
N ILE A 483 10.17 26.53 -0.70
CA ILE A 483 10.94 27.22 0.33
C ILE A 483 11.65 28.37 -0.37
N ALA A 484 11.07 29.57 -0.31
CA ALA A 484 11.43 30.68 -1.19
C ALA A 484 12.74 31.38 -0.80
N ASP A 485 13.09 31.37 0.48
CA ASP A 485 14.25 32.09 1.02
C ASP A 485 15.27 31.15 1.67
N ALA A 486 16.56 31.52 1.59
CA ALA A 486 17.68 30.72 2.11
C ALA A 486 17.70 30.60 3.64
N SER A 487 17.06 31.53 4.36
CA SER A 487 16.95 31.49 5.82
C SER A 487 15.84 30.55 6.32
N CYS A 488 14.98 30.05 5.44
CA CYS A 488 13.91 29.13 5.80
C CYS A 488 14.40 27.69 5.89
N LYS A 489 13.81 26.91 6.80
CA LYS A 489 14.21 25.53 7.04
C LYS A 489 13.09 24.58 7.43
N ILE A 490 13.24 23.32 7.03
CA ILE A 490 12.53 22.17 7.60
C ILE A 490 13.55 21.40 8.45
N ASP A 491 13.37 21.35 9.77
CA ASP A 491 14.40 20.96 10.72
C ASP A 491 13.90 19.92 11.73
N CYS A 492 14.55 18.76 11.72
CA CYS A 492 14.39 17.69 12.71
C CYS A 492 15.72 17.32 13.37
N SER A 493 16.65 18.27 13.44
CA SER A 493 17.95 18.07 14.08
C SER A 493 17.80 17.79 15.58
N GLY A 494 18.55 16.81 16.10
CA GLY A 494 18.54 16.43 17.51
C GLY A 494 17.29 15.71 18.01
N LEU A 495 16.36 15.36 17.12
CA LEU A 495 15.10 14.71 17.47
C LEU A 495 15.15 13.18 17.33
N GLY A 496 16.34 12.60 17.24
CA GLY A 496 16.56 11.15 17.19
C GLY A 496 16.69 10.53 18.57
N HIS A 497 17.49 9.47 18.67
CA HIS A 497 17.81 8.85 19.94
C HIS A 497 18.64 9.80 20.83
N VAL A 498 18.32 9.78 22.12
CA VAL A 498 19.07 10.51 23.15
C VAL A 498 20.43 9.83 23.39
N GLN A 499 21.36 10.53 24.05
CA GLN A 499 22.67 10.04 24.49
C GLN A 499 22.73 8.53 24.84
N GLU A 500 23.77 7.83 24.38
CA GLU A 500 23.99 6.39 24.69
C GLU A 500 22.78 5.48 24.37
N THR A 501 21.90 5.88 23.45
CA THR A 501 20.79 5.07 22.93
C THR A 501 20.77 5.06 21.40
N GLY A 502 20.09 4.07 20.82
CA GLY A 502 20.07 3.81 19.38
C GLY A 502 21.04 2.71 18.94
N LEU A 503 20.87 2.23 17.70
CA LEU A 503 21.58 1.08 17.12
C LEU A 503 23.09 1.32 16.97
N GLY A 504 23.49 2.57 16.72
CA GLY A 504 24.88 3.01 16.61
C GLY A 504 25.25 3.98 17.71
N LYS A 505 24.75 3.81 18.93
CA LYS A 505 25.05 4.69 20.05
C LYS A 505 26.56 4.83 20.29
N GLY A 506 26.97 6.03 20.70
CA GLY A 506 28.29 6.23 21.29
C GLY A 506 28.38 5.58 22.67
N CYS A 507 29.59 5.52 23.23
CA CYS A 507 29.83 4.96 24.56
C CYS A 507 30.75 5.87 25.38
N SER A 508 30.59 5.81 26.70
CA SER A 508 31.48 6.47 27.67
C SER A 508 32.68 5.59 27.99
N TYR A 509 33.88 6.15 27.97
CA TYR A 509 35.09 5.47 28.45
C TYR A 509 36.05 6.45 29.12
N ASN A 510 36.43 6.14 30.38
CA ASN A 510 37.30 6.96 31.22
C ASN A 510 36.89 8.44 31.27
N GLY A 511 35.59 8.70 31.33
CA GLY A 511 35.04 10.06 31.40
C GLY A 511 35.00 10.83 30.08
N ILE A 512 35.21 10.17 28.94
CA ILE A 512 35.13 10.76 27.59
C ILE A 512 34.14 9.92 26.75
N GLY A 513 33.28 10.60 26.02
CA GLY A 513 32.27 9.99 25.16
C GLY A 513 32.74 9.86 23.71
N THR A 514 32.49 8.72 23.09
CA THR A 514 32.69 8.50 21.65
C THR A 514 31.47 9.00 20.86
N GLY A 515 31.67 9.31 19.58
CA GLY A 515 30.58 9.73 18.70
C GLY A 515 29.66 8.57 18.32
N ALA A 516 28.40 8.86 18.05
CA ALA A 516 27.45 7.87 17.54
C ALA A 516 27.62 7.63 16.03
N GLY A 517 27.27 6.44 15.54
CA GLY A 517 27.23 6.09 14.11
C GLY A 517 25.80 6.02 13.56
N HIS A 518 25.67 6.01 12.23
CA HIS A 518 24.44 5.68 11.49
C HIS A 518 24.78 5.24 10.06
N ALA A 519 24.92 6.16 9.09
CA ALA A 519 25.39 5.82 7.74
C ALA A 519 26.93 5.77 7.65
N SER A 520 27.61 6.44 8.57
CA SER A 520 29.04 6.32 8.81
C SER A 520 29.29 6.08 10.29
N SER A 521 30.44 5.49 10.61
CA SER A 521 30.83 5.27 11.99
C SER A 521 31.03 6.60 12.70
N GLY A 522 30.64 6.64 13.98
CA GLY A 522 31.04 7.72 14.86
C GLY A 522 32.54 7.68 15.12
N GLU A 523 33.12 8.83 15.40
CA GLU A 523 34.53 8.93 15.76
C GLU A 523 34.76 8.30 17.15
N GLY A 524 35.85 7.54 17.24
CA GLY A 524 36.32 6.98 18.49
C GLY A 524 37.06 7.98 19.37
N ILE A 525 37.69 7.47 20.43
CA ILE A 525 38.62 8.23 21.27
C ILE A 525 39.94 7.48 21.41
N VAL A 526 41.02 8.23 21.59
CA VAL A 526 42.38 7.70 21.80
C VAL A 526 42.91 8.22 23.15
N LEU A 527 43.21 7.32 24.08
CA LEU A 527 43.76 7.64 25.40
C LEU A 527 45.12 6.96 25.61
N GLY A 528 46.16 7.53 24.98
CA GLY A 528 47.53 6.99 25.00
C GLY A 528 47.78 5.90 23.95
N PHE A 529 48.96 5.24 24.03
CA PHE A 529 49.47 4.37 22.96
C PHE A 529 48.68 3.06 22.74
N PHE A 530 47.92 2.57 23.72
CA PHE A 530 47.24 1.27 23.66
C PHE A 530 45.71 1.29 23.91
N ASN A 531 45.10 2.44 24.23
CA ASN A 531 43.66 2.50 24.53
C ASN A 531 42.89 3.28 23.45
N ARG A 532 42.47 2.58 22.40
CA ARG A 532 41.53 3.09 21.40
C ARG A 532 40.14 2.50 21.64
N ARG A 533 39.12 3.37 21.66
CA ARG A 533 37.72 2.95 21.66
C ARG A 533 37.08 3.46 20.38
N SER A 534 36.45 2.56 19.62
CA SER A 534 35.68 2.93 18.44
C SER A 534 34.42 3.71 18.82
N GLY A 535 33.96 4.58 17.93
CA GLY A 535 32.64 5.18 18.04
C GLY A 535 31.54 4.20 17.65
N GLY A 536 30.31 4.72 17.60
CA GLY A 536 29.14 3.95 17.21
C GLY A 536 29.23 3.38 15.80
N THR A 537 28.65 2.19 15.62
CA THR A 537 28.67 1.46 14.34
C THR A 537 27.68 2.01 13.32
N THR A 538 27.86 1.64 12.06
CA THR A 538 26.91 1.92 10.98
C THR A 538 25.70 0.98 11.02
N TYR A 539 24.52 1.46 10.60
CA TYR A 539 23.28 0.70 10.46
C TYR A 539 22.32 1.38 9.45
N GLY A 540 21.13 0.81 9.27
CA GLY A 540 20.11 1.31 8.35
C GLY A 540 20.34 0.90 6.90
N GLU A 541 19.32 1.06 6.08
CA GLU A 541 19.28 0.66 4.68
C GLU A 541 19.54 1.87 3.77
N GLU A 542 20.25 1.69 2.66
CA GLU A 542 20.74 2.81 1.83
C GLU A 542 19.65 3.52 1.04
N THR A 543 18.66 2.78 0.52
CA THR A 543 17.58 3.35 -0.28
C THR A 543 16.51 4.05 0.56
N LEU A 544 16.47 3.78 1.87
CA LEU A 544 15.45 4.26 2.82
C LEU A 544 14.00 3.84 2.45
N ILE A 545 13.82 2.85 1.58
CA ILE A 545 12.48 2.46 1.10
C ILE A 545 11.87 1.40 2.00
N GLN A 546 12.69 0.49 2.52
CA GLN A 546 12.22 -0.60 3.38
C GLN A 546 12.32 -0.23 4.86
N GLN A 547 13.32 0.59 5.21
CA GLN A 547 13.63 0.91 6.60
C GLN A 547 14.19 2.34 6.69
N ILE A 548 13.56 3.17 7.52
CA ILE A 548 13.97 4.55 7.79
C ILE A 548 14.23 4.68 9.28
N GLU A 549 15.49 4.91 9.66
CA GLU A 549 15.94 4.89 11.05
C GLU A 549 16.29 6.27 11.58
N PHE A 550 16.16 6.43 12.89
CA PHE A 550 16.59 7.64 13.60
C PHE A 550 18.11 7.65 13.75
N GLY A 551 18.69 8.84 13.90
CA GLY A 551 20.08 9.00 14.35
C GLY A 551 20.25 8.52 15.80
N SER A 552 21.43 8.00 16.12
CA SER A 552 21.81 7.50 17.44
C SER A 552 22.43 8.60 18.31
N GLY A 553 22.32 8.48 19.64
CA GLY A 553 22.91 9.42 20.57
C GLY A 553 24.37 9.13 20.91
N GLY A 554 25.17 10.18 21.06
CA GLY A 554 26.59 10.11 21.40
C GLY A 554 26.87 9.63 22.83
N GLY A 555 28.11 9.24 23.10
CA GLY A 555 28.57 8.80 24.42
C GLY A 555 28.59 9.93 25.44
N ASN A 556 28.33 9.62 26.71
CA ASN A 556 28.42 10.59 27.80
C ASN A 556 29.88 10.86 28.22
N SER A 557 30.10 11.96 28.93
CA SER A 557 31.32 12.18 29.72
C SER A 557 31.01 12.07 31.21
N THR A 558 32.02 12.19 32.08
CA THR A 558 31.85 12.03 33.55
C THR A 558 30.72 12.89 34.13
N HIS A 559 30.46 14.07 33.55
CA HIS A 559 29.51 15.03 34.09
C HIS A 559 28.59 15.67 33.05
N ARG A 560 28.59 15.19 31.80
CA ARG A 560 27.86 15.82 30.69
C ARG A 560 27.30 14.80 29.72
N ASN A 561 26.22 15.20 29.06
CA ASN A 561 25.50 14.35 28.13
C ASN A 561 26.11 14.40 26.73
N GLY A 562 26.11 13.25 26.07
CA GLY A 562 26.34 13.15 24.64
C GLY A 562 25.25 13.86 23.84
N GLY A 563 25.57 14.19 22.60
CA GLY A 563 24.61 14.80 21.68
C GLY A 563 23.52 13.82 21.26
N ALA A 564 22.27 14.27 21.15
CA ALA A 564 21.18 13.48 20.59
C ALA A 564 21.35 13.29 19.07
N GLY A 565 20.89 12.17 18.53
CA GLY A 565 20.88 11.91 17.09
C GLY A 565 19.84 12.74 16.34
N GLY A 566 19.90 12.77 15.01
CA GLY A 566 18.91 13.43 14.16
C GLY A 566 17.59 12.65 14.05
N GLY A 567 16.48 13.36 13.83
CA GLY A 567 15.15 12.79 13.62
C GLY A 567 14.97 12.19 12.21
N ILE A 568 13.72 12.09 11.78
CA ILE A 568 13.37 11.63 10.43
C ILE A 568 12.51 12.67 9.72
N ILE A 569 12.81 12.97 8.46
CA ILE A 569 11.94 13.75 7.56
C ILE A 569 11.54 12.87 6.38
N GLU A 570 10.24 12.71 6.16
CA GLU A 570 9.66 12.09 4.97
C GLU A 570 8.82 13.11 4.21
N LEU A 571 9.25 13.42 2.98
CA LEU A 571 8.55 14.34 2.08
C LEU A 571 8.01 13.57 0.87
N GLN A 572 6.71 13.67 0.63
CA GLN A 572 6.07 13.19 -0.58
C GLN A 572 5.53 14.40 -1.35
N VAL A 573 6.16 14.70 -2.47
CA VAL A 573 5.83 15.84 -3.32
C VAL A 573 5.26 15.31 -4.63
N ASP A 574 4.02 15.65 -4.96
CA ASP A 574 3.37 15.04 -6.13
C ASP A 574 3.88 15.66 -7.45
N HIS A 575 4.18 16.96 -7.51
CA HIS A 575 4.53 17.66 -8.76
C HIS A 575 5.87 18.42 -8.75
N GLN A 576 6.08 19.36 -7.81
CA GLN A 576 7.29 20.18 -7.81
C GLN A 576 7.83 20.51 -6.41
N ILE A 577 9.14 20.30 -6.22
CA ILE A 577 9.92 20.83 -5.11
C ILE A 577 10.84 21.95 -5.61
N VAL A 578 10.75 23.11 -4.97
CA VAL A 578 11.64 24.26 -5.14
C VAL A 578 12.13 24.71 -3.76
N ASN A 579 13.31 24.26 -3.38
CA ASN A 579 13.94 24.60 -2.12
C ASN A 579 15.15 25.52 -2.35
N TYR A 580 15.06 26.76 -1.86
CA TYR A 580 16.18 27.70 -1.74
C TYR A 580 16.80 27.72 -0.32
N GLY A 581 16.11 27.14 0.66
CA GLY A 581 16.57 27.02 2.04
C GLY A 581 17.16 25.65 2.35
N LYS A 582 16.94 25.19 3.59
CA LYS A 582 17.57 23.99 4.16
C LYS A 582 16.57 22.94 4.66
N ILE A 583 16.84 21.67 4.39
CA ILE A 583 16.13 20.53 4.99
C ILE A 583 17.15 19.74 5.81
N ALA A 584 16.96 19.61 7.13
CA ALA A 584 18.00 19.11 8.04
C ALA A 584 17.51 18.08 9.07
N CYS A 585 18.30 17.02 9.24
CA CYS A 585 18.17 15.99 10.28
C CYS A 585 19.54 15.78 10.97
N ASN A 586 20.19 16.84 11.46
CA ASN A 586 21.53 16.72 12.03
C ASN A 586 21.53 16.13 13.45
N GLY A 587 22.64 15.50 13.83
CA GLY A 587 22.92 15.19 15.24
C GLY A 587 23.38 16.42 16.02
N LEU A 588 23.12 16.44 17.32
CA LEU A 588 23.56 17.53 18.21
C LEU A 588 25.01 17.35 18.64
N LYS A 589 25.67 18.48 18.92
CA LYS A 589 27.01 18.53 19.50
C LYS A 589 27.03 17.89 20.90
N GLY A 590 28.04 17.07 21.16
CA GLY A 590 28.32 16.56 22.52
C GLY A 590 28.95 17.64 23.40
N PHE A 591 28.61 17.68 24.69
CA PHE A 591 29.09 18.71 25.62
C PHE A 591 30.34 18.26 26.39
N GLN A 592 31.40 19.08 26.43
CA GLN A 592 32.66 18.88 27.18
C GLN A 592 33.10 17.41 27.35
N LYS A 593 33.98 16.93 26.46
CA LYS A 593 34.45 15.53 26.36
C LYS A 593 33.36 14.49 26.01
N ALA A 594 32.08 14.84 25.95
CA ALA A 594 31.05 13.92 25.48
C ALA A 594 31.03 13.82 23.94
N GLY A 595 30.52 12.72 23.40
CA GLY A 595 30.47 12.47 21.96
C GLY A 595 29.27 13.10 21.28
N GLY A 596 29.41 13.41 19.99
CA GLY A 596 28.31 13.92 19.16
C GLY A 596 27.30 12.85 18.74
N GLY A 597 26.04 13.24 18.59
CA GLY A 597 24.99 12.35 18.05
C GLY A 597 25.12 12.18 16.53
N SER A 598 24.63 11.09 15.96
CA SER A 598 24.69 10.87 14.51
C SER A 598 23.55 11.55 13.76
N GLY A 599 23.74 11.80 12.46
CA GLY A 599 22.68 12.30 11.60
C GLY A 599 21.50 11.32 11.47
N GLY A 600 20.32 11.86 11.20
CA GLY A 600 19.07 11.13 11.04
C GLY A 600 18.83 10.61 9.62
N SER A 601 17.57 10.55 9.19
CA SER A 601 17.19 10.12 7.84
C SER A 601 16.29 11.14 7.15
N ILE A 602 16.53 11.40 5.87
CA ILE A 602 15.67 12.21 5.00
C ILE A 602 15.30 11.38 3.77
N LEU A 603 13.99 11.14 3.57
CA LEU A 603 13.45 10.52 2.36
C LEU A 603 12.58 11.54 1.62
N ILE A 604 12.91 11.82 0.37
CA ILE A 604 12.11 12.70 -0.50
C ILE A 604 11.62 11.89 -1.71
N SER A 605 10.31 11.83 -1.90
CA SER A 605 9.68 11.16 -3.04
C SER A 605 8.98 12.19 -3.92
N VAL A 606 9.32 12.21 -5.21
CA VAL A 606 8.65 13.02 -6.26
C VAL A 606 7.89 12.08 -7.19
N LEU A 607 6.56 12.05 -7.08
CA LEU A 607 5.76 10.92 -7.57
C LEU A 607 5.32 11.02 -9.04
N HIS A 608 4.97 12.20 -9.55
CA HIS A 608 4.52 12.33 -10.94
C HIS A 608 5.63 12.80 -11.88
N ALA A 609 5.59 12.29 -13.10
CA ALA A 609 6.29 12.85 -14.24
C ALA A 609 5.77 14.27 -14.49
N SER A 610 6.59 15.27 -14.16
CA SER A 610 6.34 16.67 -14.52
C SER A 610 7.48 17.17 -15.39
N SER A 611 7.18 18.04 -16.35
CA SER A 611 8.18 18.79 -17.10
C SER A 611 8.85 19.88 -16.26
N LEU A 612 8.34 20.13 -15.04
CA LEU A 612 8.86 21.13 -14.12
C LEU A 612 10.23 20.73 -13.58
N ILE A 613 11.11 21.71 -13.60
CA ILE A 613 12.44 21.61 -13.02
C ILE A 613 12.33 21.57 -11.50
N GLN A 614 12.98 20.59 -10.88
CA GLN A 614 13.07 20.44 -9.44
C GLN A 614 14.34 21.11 -8.90
N ARG A 615 14.21 21.75 -7.75
CA ARG A 615 15.34 22.30 -6.98
C ARG A 615 15.26 21.76 -5.56
N PHE A 616 16.23 20.94 -5.18
CA PHE A 616 16.25 20.29 -3.86
C PHE A 616 16.97 21.13 -2.80
N GLY A 617 17.77 22.12 -3.22
CA GLY A 617 18.46 23.04 -2.31
C GLY A 617 19.49 22.34 -1.45
N GLU A 618 19.69 22.85 -0.23
CA GLU A 618 20.57 22.25 0.77
C GLU A 618 19.81 21.19 1.58
N ILE A 619 20.33 19.96 1.62
CA ILE A 619 19.76 18.85 2.39
C ILE A 619 20.86 18.23 3.23
N GLU A 620 20.67 18.11 4.54
CA GLU A 620 21.73 17.61 5.42
C GLU A 620 21.30 16.65 6.53
N CYS A 621 22.13 15.62 6.73
CA CYS A 621 22.07 14.66 7.82
C CYS A 621 23.48 14.53 8.43
N ILE A 622 24.03 15.61 8.96
CA ILE A 622 25.40 15.67 9.47
C ILE A 622 25.43 15.22 10.93
N GLY A 623 26.45 14.47 11.31
CA GLY A 623 26.68 14.12 12.71
C GLY A 623 27.14 15.31 13.54
N GLY A 624 26.76 15.34 14.81
CA GLY A 624 27.13 16.38 15.74
C GLY A 624 28.62 16.37 16.05
N THR A 625 29.20 17.56 16.24
CA THR A 625 30.61 17.70 16.61
C THR A 625 30.85 17.36 18.08
N SER A 626 32.12 17.33 18.51
CA SER A 626 32.48 17.38 19.92
C SER A 626 33.77 18.20 20.09
N GLU A 627 34.05 18.70 21.30
CA GLU A 627 35.28 19.44 21.59
C GLU A 627 36.49 18.53 21.81
N SER A 628 36.28 17.42 22.51
CA SER A 628 37.34 16.50 22.94
C SER A 628 36.82 15.07 23.16
N GLY A 629 35.62 14.79 22.64
CA GLY A 629 35.07 13.43 22.51
C GLY A 629 35.18 12.98 21.05
N GLY A 630 34.35 12.01 20.66
CA GLY A 630 34.21 11.66 19.24
C GLY A 630 33.09 12.44 18.54
N ALA A 631 33.31 12.92 17.31
CA ALA A 631 32.24 13.44 16.46
C ALA A 631 31.27 12.33 16.00
N GLY A 632 29.99 12.65 15.86
CA GLY A 632 28.98 11.74 15.33
C GLY A 632 29.13 11.51 13.82
N GLY A 633 28.71 10.33 13.37
CA GLY A 633 28.65 9.97 11.96
C GLY A 633 27.47 10.62 11.23
N TYR A 634 27.60 10.73 9.91
CA TYR A 634 26.52 11.12 9.00
C TYR A 634 25.33 10.15 9.05
N GLY A 635 24.14 10.69 8.77
CA GLY A 635 22.90 9.97 8.55
C GLY A 635 22.66 9.65 7.07
N ARG A 636 21.41 9.41 6.67
CA ARG A 636 21.06 9.00 5.29
C ARG A 636 20.15 10.02 4.61
N ILE A 637 20.34 10.19 3.30
CA ILE A 637 19.47 11.00 2.45
C ILE A 637 19.15 10.16 1.21
N ALA A 638 17.86 9.98 0.91
CA ALA A 638 17.40 9.32 -0.30
C ALA A 638 16.38 10.18 -1.05
N ILE A 639 16.50 10.23 -2.37
CA ILE A 639 15.60 10.93 -3.28
C ILE A 639 15.07 9.93 -4.31
N CYS A 640 13.78 9.63 -4.23
CA CYS A 640 13.06 8.82 -5.19
C CYS A 640 12.30 9.75 -6.15
N LYS A 641 12.52 9.63 -7.46
CA LYS A 641 11.83 10.47 -8.46
C LYS A 641 11.52 9.69 -9.72
N ALA A 642 10.48 10.07 -10.46
CA ALA A 642 10.26 9.51 -11.79
C ALA A 642 11.43 9.83 -12.74
N SER A 643 11.76 8.89 -13.63
CA SER A 643 12.88 9.01 -14.59
C SER A 643 12.83 10.26 -15.49
N THR A 644 11.62 10.78 -15.75
CA THR A 644 11.38 11.99 -16.56
C THR A 644 11.65 13.30 -15.84
N VAL A 645 11.85 13.26 -14.51
CA VAL A 645 11.99 14.45 -13.66
C VAL A 645 13.40 15.04 -13.76
N ARG A 646 13.47 16.29 -14.23
CA ARG A 646 14.72 17.07 -14.35
C ARG A 646 14.98 17.87 -13.07
N ASN A 647 16.23 17.88 -12.62
CA ASN A 647 16.64 18.62 -11.43
C ASN A 647 17.81 19.54 -11.77
N ASP A 648 17.81 20.76 -11.25
CA ASP A 648 18.89 21.72 -11.49
C ASP A 648 19.99 21.65 -10.43
N PHE A 649 19.61 21.47 -9.16
CA PHE A 649 20.53 21.61 -8.04
C PHE A 649 20.16 20.72 -6.85
N ILE A 650 21.13 19.94 -6.38
CA ILE A 650 21.07 19.12 -5.17
C ILE A 650 22.39 19.33 -4.41
N ALA A 651 22.34 20.04 -3.28
CA ALA A 651 23.47 20.15 -2.35
C ALA A 651 23.19 19.27 -1.12
N GLY A 652 23.43 17.97 -1.26
CA GLY A 652 23.20 17.01 -0.19
C GLY A 652 24.47 16.67 0.60
N LYS A 653 24.39 16.68 1.94
CA LYS A 653 25.46 16.23 2.84
C LYS A 653 24.94 15.28 3.92
N PRO A 654 25.22 13.96 3.88
CA PRO A 654 26.07 13.27 2.90
C PRO A 654 25.43 13.21 1.50
N VAL A 655 26.17 12.70 0.52
CA VAL A 655 25.68 12.58 -0.86
C VAL A 655 24.36 11.77 -0.88
N PRO A 656 23.27 12.29 -1.45
CA PRO A 656 21.99 11.59 -1.49
C PRO A 656 22.04 10.35 -2.38
N TYR A 657 21.39 9.28 -1.94
CA TYR A 657 21.04 8.16 -2.81
C TYR A 657 19.90 8.57 -3.74
N ILE A 658 20.10 8.53 -5.06
CA ILE A 658 19.08 8.92 -6.05
C ILE A 658 18.53 7.67 -6.73
N ARG A 659 17.23 7.42 -6.55
CA ARG A 659 16.50 6.37 -7.27
C ARG A 659 15.57 6.96 -8.30
N THR A 660 15.71 6.54 -9.54
CA THR A 660 14.75 6.83 -10.60
C THR A 660 13.76 5.68 -10.77
N THR A 661 12.46 5.97 -10.77
CA THR A 661 11.38 5.00 -11.03
C THR A 661 10.76 5.16 -12.41
#